data_AF-A0AA86BG30-F1
#
_entry.id   AF-A0AA86BG30-F1
#
_cell.length_a   1.000
_cell.length_b   1.000
_cell.length_c   1.000
_cell.angle_alpha   90.00
_cell.angle_beta   90.00
_cell.angle_gamma   90.00
#
_symmetry.space_group_name_H-M   'P 1'
#
loop_
_entity.id
_entity.type
_entity.pdbx_description
1 polymer ?
#
loop_
_entity_poly.entity_id
_entity_poly.type
_entity_poly.pdbx_seq_one_letter_code
_entity_poly.pdbx_strand_id
1 'polypeptide(L)'
;MSHNEKSPHQSPVHDTRESQPGLDSLAPSDGSHRPTPEPTPPGAQPTAPGSLKAPETANDKLTALDAFRKGSENYALTTNQGVRIADDQNSLRAGSRGPTLLEDFILREKITHFDHERIPERIVHARGSAAHGYFQSYKDLSDITKAAFLCDPQKITPVFVRFSTVQGGAGSADTVRDIRGFATKFYTEEGIFDLVGNNTPIFFIQDAHKFPDFVHAVKPEPHWAIPQGQSAHDTFWDYVSLQPETLHNVMWAMSDRGIPRSYRTMEGFGIHTFRLINAQGKATFVRFHWKPLAGKASLVWDESQKLTGRDPDFHRRDLWEAIEAGDFPEYELGLQLIAEEDEFKFDFDLLDPTKLIPEELVPVQRVGKMVLNRNPDNFFAENEQAAFHPGHIVPGIDFTNDPLLQGRLFSYTDTQISRLGGPNFHEIPINRPTCPYHNFQRDGMHRMDIDTNPANYEPNSINDNWPRETPPAPKRGGFESYQERVDGNKIRERSPSFGEYYSHPRLFWLSQTPIEQQHIIDAFSFELGKVARAYIRERVVDQLAHIDVTLAQGVAHNLGFALTHEQTQIAPPPDVNGLKKDPALSLYAVPDGDVKGRVVAILLNDKVNAAELLTILQALKAKGVHAKLLYSRMGEVTADDGSTLTIAATFAGAPSLTVDAVIVPCGNIADIESCGDARYYLLEAYKHLKPIALAGDARRFKALLNIDSQGEEGLVEADNVDHHFMDTLLTLMAAHRVWSRAGKINAIPA
;
A
#
# COMPACT_ATOMS: atom_id res chain seq x y z
N MET A 1 50.78 -11.43 14.90
CA MET A 1 50.95 -10.08 15.47
C MET A 1 50.24 -9.12 14.52
N SER A 2 49.15 -8.43 14.81
CA SER A 2 48.28 -8.33 15.99
C SER A 2 46.84 -8.62 15.56
N HIS A 3 46.00 -8.91 16.56
CA HIS A 3 44.57 -9.12 16.44
C HIS A 3 43.85 -7.98 15.69
N ASN A 4 42.74 -8.36 15.04
CA ASN A 4 41.58 -7.51 14.73
C ASN A 4 41.16 -6.66 15.93
N GLU A 5 41.88 -5.59 16.24
CA GLU A 5 41.34 -4.54 17.08
C GLU A 5 40.27 -3.85 16.24
N LYS A 6 39.00 -4.14 16.54
CA LYS A 6 37.86 -3.37 16.06
C LYS A 6 38.20 -1.90 16.32
N SER A 7 38.33 -1.10 15.26
CA SER A 7 38.55 0.33 15.40
C SER A 7 37.44 0.86 16.30
N PRO A 8 37.75 1.42 17.48
CA PRO A 8 36.70 1.79 18.42
C PRO A 8 35.92 2.96 17.82
N HIS A 9 34.64 2.75 17.50
CA HIS A 9 33.73 3.83 17.13
C HIS A 9 33.48 4.71 18.37
N GLN A 10 34.39 5.65 18.61
CA GLN A 10 34.27 6.67 19.66
C GLN A 10 33.66 7.94 19.07
N SER A 11 32.87 8.66 19.87
CA SER A 11 32.40 9.99 19.46
C SER A 11 33.61 10.91 19.25
N PRO A 12 33.65 11.71 18.17
CA PRO A 12 34.75 12.68 17.96
C PRO A 12 34.70 13.86 18.93
N VAL A 13 33.59 14.05 19.66
CA VAL A 13 33.36 15.19 20.55
C VAL A 13 32.97 14.69 21.95
N HIS A 14 33.69 15.21 22.96
CA HIS A 14 33.51 14.88 24.39
C HIS A 14 33.56 16.12 25.30
N ASP A 15 33.58 17.31 24.70
CA ASP A 15 33.81 18.58 25.39
C ASP A 15 32.94 19.69 24.75
N THR A 16 33.15 20.93 25.17
CA THR A 16 32.36 22.11 24.75
C THR A 16 32.47 22.44 23.26
N ARG A 17 33.31 21.75 22.47
CA ARG A 17 33.30 21.91 21.01
C ARG A 17 31.94 21.53 20.41
N GLU A 18 31.14 20.69 21.08
CA GLU A 18 29.79 20.33 20.62
C GLU A 18 28.86 21.54 20.45
N SER A 19 29.06 22.58 21.27
CA SER A 19 28.28 23.82 21.26
C SER A 19 29.00 24.98 20.54
N GLN A 20 29.99 24.64 19.69
CA GLN A 20 30.77 25.60 18.90
C GLN A 20 30.76 25.23 17.42
N PRO A 21 30.92 26.21 16.51
CA PRO A 21 31.14 25.91 15.09
C PRO A 21 32.51 25.26 14.87
N GLY A 22 32.72 24.67 13.67
CA GLY A 22 34.01 24.11 13.28
C GLY A 22 34.27 22.69 13.79
N LEU A 23 33.21 21.88 13.94
CA LEU A 23 33.34 20.44 14.15
C LEU A 23 33.88 19.70 12.91
N ASP A 24 33.81 20.32 11.73
CA ASP A 24 34.31 19.82 10.45
C ASP A 24 33.81 18.41 10.11
N SER A 25 34.68 17.49 9.72
CA SER A 25 34.29 16.13 9.30
C SER A 25 33.89 15.28 10.51
N LEU A 26 32.64 14.79 10.50
CA LEU A 26 32.07 13.92 11.54
C LEU A 26 31.83 12.48 11.07
N ALA A 27 32.03 12.22 9.78
CA ALA A 27 31.85 10.89 9.22
C ALA A 27 32.94 9.93 9.75
N PRO A 28 32.62 8.65 9.98
CA PRO A 28 33.63 7.66 10.29
C PRO A 28 34.61 7.54 9.10
N SER A 29 35.90 7.41 9.41
CA SER A 29 36.99 7.34 8.42
C SER A 29 36.92 6.13 7.49
N ASP A 30 36.18 5.09 7.89
CA ASP A 30 35.96 3.89 7.10
C ASP A 30 34.86 4.05 6.04
N GLY A 31 34.13 5.17 6.04
CA GLY A 31 33.07 5.44 5.08
C GLY A 31 31.77 4.68 5.32
N SER A 32 31.64 3.94 6.43
CA SER A 32 30.48 3.07 6.73
C SER A 32 29.13 3.80 6.83
N HIS A 33 29.13 5.12 6.93
CA HIS A 33 27.92 5.95 6.89
C HIS A 33 27.23 6.00 5.50
N ARG A 34 27.95 5.67 4.41
CA ARG A 34 27.41 5.76 3.04
C ARG A 34 26.92 4.39 2.58
N PRO A 35 25.63 4.26 2.20
CA PRO A 35 25.17 3.06 1.53
C PRO A 35 25.74 2.99 0.11
N THR A 36 25.92 1.77 -0.39
CA THR A 36 26.36 1.56 -1.77
C THR A 36 25.24 1.90 -2.77
N PRO A 37 25.54 2.56 -3.90
CA PRO A 37 24.55 2.94 -4.93
C PRO A 37 24.24 1.78 -5.90
N GLU A 38 23.94 0.62 -5.33
CA GLU A 38 23.62 -0.62 -6.07
C GLU A 38 22.51 -1.39 -5.35
N PRO A 39 21.82 -2.33 -6.02
CA PRO A 39 20.79 -3.12 -5.38
C PRO A 39 21.32 -3.94 -4.19
N THR A 40 20.69 -3.81 -3.02
CA THR A 40 21.10 -4.54 -1.81
C THR A 40 19.87 -5.10 -1.08
N PRO A 41 19.97 -6.30 -0.50
CA PRO A 41 18.83 -6.91 0.19
C PRO A 41 18.42 -6.10 1.43
N PRO A 42 17.17 -6.25 1.90
CA PRO A 42 16.64 -5.53 3.06
C PRO A 42 17.54 -5.64 4.30
N GLY A 43 17.87 -4.49 4.91
CA GLY A 43 18.69 -4.40 6.12
C GLY A 43 20.20 -4.60 5.93
N ALA A 44 20.69 -4.88 4.71
CA ALA A 44 22.12 -5.03 4.46
C ALA A 44 22.88 -3.69 4.44
N GLN A 45 22.19 -2.60 4.12
CA GLN A 45 22.71 -1.24 4.10
C GLN A 45 21.64 -0.28 4.68
N PRO A 46 22.04 0.92 5.14
CA PRO A 46 21.09 2.00 5.36
C PRO A 46 20.31 2.30 4.08
N THR A 47 19.01 2.59 4.20
CA THR A 47 18.22 3.08 3.07
C THR A 47 18.62 4.51 2.69
N ALA A 48 18.34 4.92 1.46
CA ALA A 48 18.72 6.24 0.95
C ALA A 48 17.71 6.84 -0.05
N PRO A 49 17.73 8.17 -0.25
CA PRO A 49 17.03 8.83 -1.36
C PRO A 49 17.26 8.10 -2.69
N GLY A 50 16.22 7.96 -3.50
CA GLY A 50 16.28 7.15 -4.72
C GLY A 50 17.36 7.57 -5.71
N SER A 51 17.62 8.87 -5.86
CA SER A 51 18.70 9.41 -6.71
C SER A 51 20.11 9.10 -6.19
N LEU A 52 20.26 8.79 -4.90
CA LEU A 52 21.54 8.38 -4.32
C LEU A 52 21.70 6.86 -4.33
N LYS A 53 20.61 6.12 -4.10
CA LYS A 53 20.63 4.64 -4.06
C LYS A 53 20.65 4.02 -5.46
N ALA A 54 19.94 4.61 -6.41
CA ALA A 54 19.81 4.11 -7.78
C ALA A 54 19.88 5.27 -8.79
N PRO A 55 21.02 5.99 -8.89
CA PRO A 55 21.17 7.15 -9.79
C PRO A 55 20.94 6.80 -11.27
N GLU A 56 21.27 5.57 -11.67
CA GLU A 56 21.11 5.09 -13.05
C GLU A 56 19.65 4.77 -13.43
N THR A 57 18.75 4.66 -12.46
CA THR A 57 17.32 4.46 -12.73
C THR A 57 16.68 5.81 -13.08
N ALA A 58 16.35 6.00 -14.35
CA ALA A 58 15.78 7.24 -14.88
C ALA A 58 14.51 7.00 -15.73
N ASN A 59 13.70 8.04 -15.86
CA ASN A 59 12.61 8.20 -16.80
C ASN A 59 12.35 9.71 -17.00
N ASP A 60 11.53 10.09 -17.98
CA ASP A 60 11.32 11.51 -18.31
C ASP A 60 10.82 12.34 -17.12
N LYS A 61 9.99 11.75 -16.23
CA LYS A 61 9.51 12.45 -15.04
C LYS A 61 10.63 12.65 -14.02
N LEU A 62 11.44 11.62 -13.75
CA LEU A 62 12.57 11.70 -12.84
C LEU A 62 13.62 12.69 -13.32
N THR A 63 13.86 12.76 -14.64
CA THR A 63 14.73 13.76 -15.26
C THR A 63 14.14 15.17 -15.15
N ALA A 64 12.84 15.34 -15.36
CA ALA A 64 12.18 16.64 -15.17
C ALA A 64 12.28 17.16 -13.71
N LEU A 65 12.43 16.26 -12.74
CA LEU A 65 12.64 16.61 -11.32
C LEU A 65 14.07 17.06 -11.00
N ASP A 66 15.08 16.80 -11.86
CA ASP A 66 16.48 17.18 -11.60
C ASP A 66 16.65 18.68 -11.37
N ALA A 67 15.87 19.51 -12.07
CA ALA A 67 15.90 20.97 -11.92
C ALA A 67 15.54 21.44 -10.49
N PHE A 68 14.89 20.59 -9.70
CA PHE A 68 14.42 20.88 -8.35
C PHE A 68 15.22 20.14 -7.27
N ARG A 69 16.11 19.22 -7.63
CA ARG A 69 16.96 18.51 -6.67
C ARG A 69 17.99 19.47 -6.06
N LYS A 70 18.21 19.34 -4.77
CA LYS A 70 19.24 20.08 -4.02
C LYS A 70 20.24 19.10 -3.43
N GLY A 71 21.49 19.20 -3.88
CA GLY A 71 22.61 18.49 -3.27
C GLY A 71 23.06 19.15 -1.97
N SER A 72 23.97 18.49 -1.26
CA SER A 72 24.48 18.95 0.03
C SER A 72 26.01 18.92 0.15
N GLU A 73 26.67 17.92 -0.46
CA GLU A 73 28.12 17.79 -0.38
C GLU A 73 28.85 19.01 -0.95
N ASN A 74 29.84 19.51 -0.20
CA ASN A 74 30.70 20.65 -0.55
C ASN A 74 29.98 22.01 -0.67
N TYR A 75 28.74 22.14 -0.19
CA TYR A 75 28.06 23.43 -0.06
C TYR A 75 28.23 24.01 1.35
N ALA A 76 28.23 25.35 1.44
CA ALA A 76 28.16 26.04 2.73
C ALA A 76 26.73 25.97 3.28
N LEU A 77 26.58 25.90 4.61
CA LEU A 77 25.30 26.14 5.26
C LEU A 77 24.91 27.62 5.09
N THR A 78 23.70 27.88 4.60
CA THR A 78 23.20 29.23 4.37
C THR A 78 21.80 29.43 4.93
N THR A 79 21.42 30.69 5.10
CA THR A 79 20.01 31.10 5.15
C THR A 79 19.32 30.81 3.81
N ASN A 80 17.99 30.87 3.78
CA ASN A 80 17.21 30.72 2.55
C ASN A 80 17.50 31.85 1.54
N GLN A 81 18.02 32.98 2.01
CA GLN A 81 18.47 34.11 1.17
C GLN A 81 19.92 33.98 0.67
N GLY A 82 20.61 32.86 0.95
CA GLY A 82 21.97 32.61 0.48
C GLY A 82 23.08 33.23 1.33
N VAL A 83 22.79 33.71 2.55
CA VAL A 83 23.81 34.23 3.47
C VAL A 83 24.46 33.08 4.22
N ARG A 84 25.79 32.97 4.17
CA ARG A 84 26.53 31.93 4.90
C ARG A 84 26.38 32.07 6.41
N ILE A 85 26.13 30.95 7.09
CA ILE A 85 26.00 30.90 8.56
C ILE A 85 27.35 30.53 9.17
N ALA A 86 27.84 31.36 10.10
CA ALA A 86 29.11 31.11 10.80
C ALA A 86 28.94 30.20 12.02
N ASP A 87 27.85 30.37 12.77
CA ASP A 87 27.51 29.59 13.96
C ASP A 87 26.03 29.19 13.90
N ASP A 88 25.77 27.89 13.75
CA ASP A 88 24.43 27.31 13.75
C ASP A 88 24.07 26.64 15.10
N GLN A 89 24.95 26.78 16.10
CA GLN A 89 24.79 26.19 17.43
C GLN A 89 24.15 27.18 18.40
N ASN A 90 24.35 28.49 18.18
CA ASN A 90 23.99 29.53 19.14
C ASN A 90 23.07 30.60 18.56
N SER A 91 22.13 31.06 19.38
CA SER A 91 21.41 32.31 19.14
C SER A 91 22.29 33.52 19.46
N LEU A 92 22.07 34.63 18.76
CA LEU A 92 22.66 35.93 19.11
C LEU A 92 22.06 36.46 20.42
N ARG A 93 22.91 36.84 21.36
CA ARG A 93 22.55 37.27 22.72
C ARG A 93 23.40 38.46 23.19
N ALA A 94 22.88 39.25 24.14
CA ALA A 94 23.65 40.30 24.83
C ALA A 94 24.61 39.70 25.87
N GLY A 95 25.73 39.14 25.40
CA GLY A 95 26.69 38.37 26.22
C GLY A 95 26.32 36.89 26.32
N SER A 96 27.29 36.04 26.67
CA SER A 96 27.16 34.57 26.63
C SER A 96 26.08 33.98 27.56
N ARG A 97 25.57 34.76 28.51
CA ARG A 97 24.45 34.40 29.40
C ARG A 97 23.32 35.43 29.40
N GLY A 98 23.26 36.25 28.36
CA GLY A 98 22.27 37.31 28.20
C GLY A 98 20.99 36.87 27.49
N PRO A 99 20.03 37.80 27.34
CA PRO A 99 18.82 37.57 26.57
C PRO A 99 19.13 37.41 25.07
N THR A 100 18.33 36.59 24.37
CA THR A 100 18.33 36.49 22.90
C THR A 100 17.84 37.79 22.28
N LEU A 101 18.48 38.23 21.19
CA LEU A 101 18.17 39.50 20.53
C LEU A 101 17.26 39.29 19.31
N LEU A 102 16.27 40.18 19.13
CA LEU A 102 15.33 40.10 18.02
C LEU A 102 15.99 40.35 16.64
N GLU A 103 17.14 41.02 16.63
CA GLU A 103 17.92 41.26 15.42
C GLU A 103 18.53 39.97 14.82
N ASP A 104 18.48 38.84 15.55
CA ASP A 104 18.89 37.53 15.05
C ASP A 104 17.95 37.00 13.96
N PHE A 105 18.23 37.38 12.71
CA PHE A 105 17.43 36.96 11.57
C PHE A 105 17.68 35.51 11.17
N ILE A 106 18.85 34.94 11.50
CA ILE A 106 19.18 33.54 11.19
C ILE A 106 18.31 32.62 12.04
N LEU A 107 18.29 32.84 13.36
CA LEU A 107 17.41 32.11 14.27
C LEU A 107 15.96 32.23 13.83
N ARG A 108 15.48 33.46 13.61
CA ARG A 108 14.07 33.69 13.25
C ARG A 108 13.70 33.02 11.95
N GLU A 109 14.53 33.09 10.91
CA GLU A 109 14.23 32.45 9.63
C GLU A 109 14.16 30.92 9.78
N LYS A 110 15.15 30.30 10.43
CA LYS A 110 15.20 28.86 10.68
C LYS A 110 13.98 28.37 11.46
N ILE A 111 13.62 29.06 12.55
CA ILE A 111 12.46 28.71 13.38
C ILE A 111 11.15 28.97 12.65
N THR A 112 11.03 30.07 11.89
CA THR A 112 9.81 30.38 11.13
C THR A 112 9.54 29.29 10.08
N HIS A 113 10.57 28.81 9.38
CA HIS A 113 10.38 27.71 8.44
C HIS A 113 9.94 26.42 9.17
N PHE A 114 10.58 26.08 10.29
CA PHE A 114 10.22 24.93 11.12
C PHE A 114 8.76 24.99 11.60
N ASP A 115 8.32 26.14 12.12
CA ASP A 115 6.96 26.36 12.63
C ASP A 115 5.87 26.20 11.55
N HIS A 116 6.24 26.29 10.27
CA HIS A 116 5.35 26.19 9.12
C HIS A 116 5.63 24.97 8.23
N GLU A 117 6.33 23.95 8.74
CA GLU A 117 6.60 22.70 8.00
C GLU A 117 5.34 21.87 7.71
N ARG A 118 4.32 21.95 8.58
CA ARG A 118 3.12 21.10 8.46
C ARG A 118 2.09 21.75 7.55
N ILE A 119 1.65 20.97 6.56
CA ILE A 119 0.44 21.24 5.76
C ILE A 119 -0.69 20.33 6.23
N PRO A 120 -1.97 20.63 5.90
CA PRO A 120 -3.05 19.70 6.15
C PRO A 120 -2.76 18.34 5.50
N GLU A 121 -3.02 17.24 6.22
CA GLU A 121 -3.02 15.91 5.61
C GLU A 121 -4.24 15.74 4.67
N ARG A 122 -4.26 14.66 3.89
CA ARG A 122 -5.45 14.30 3.12
C ARG A 122 -6.60 13.93 4.07
N ILE A 123 -7.84 14.35 3.75
CA ILE A 123 -9.03 14.06 4.59
C ILE A 123 -9.21 12.56 4.84
N VAL A 124 -9.02 11.78 3.78
CA VAL A 124 -8.97 10.31 3.76
C VAL A 124 -7.70 9.89 3.05
N HIS A 125 -7.23 8.67 3.28
CA HIS A 125 -5.97 8.18 2.71
C HIS A 125 -4.74 9.01 3.14
N ALA A 126 -4.76 9.59 4.34
CA ALA A 126 -3.66 10.39 4.88
C ALA A 126 -2.39 9.55 4.99
N ARG A 127 -2.48 8.35 5.56
CA ARG A 127 -1.36 7.41 5.65
C ARG A 127 -1.10 6.73 4.30
N GLY A 128 0.05 7.01 3.70
CA GLY A 128 0.44 6.38 2.45
C GLY A 128 1.94 6.42 2.14
N SER A 129 2.32 5.63 1.15
CA SER A 129 3.71 5.38 0.71
C SER A 129 3.75 5.33 -0.81
N ALA A 130 4.77 5.91 -1.41
CA ALA A 130 4.80 6.14 -2.85
C ALA A 130 6.15 5.83 -3.48
N ALA A 131 6.12 5.50 -4.77
CA ALA A 131 7.29 5.19 -5.58
C ALA A 131 7.12 5.63 -7.04
N HIS A 132 8.23 5.87 -7.70
CA HIS A 132 8.32 6.14 -9.14
C HIS A 132 8.44 4.83 -9.92
N GLY A 133 8.02 4.89 -11.18
CA GLY A 133 8.11 3.76 -12.09
C GLY A 133 7.82 4.15 -13.53
N TYR A 134 7.48 3.15 -14.32
CA TYR A 134 6.98 3.33 -15.67
C TYR A 134 5.88 2.31 -16.00
N PHE A 135 5.09 2.64 -17.02
CA PHE A 135 4.08 1.78 -17.62
C PHE A 135 4.36 1.61 -19.12
N GLN A 136 4.05 0.43 -19.65
CA GLN A 136 4.13 0.12 -21.07
C GLN A 136 2.96 -0.79 -21.47
N SER A 137 2.27 -0.47 -22.57
CA SER A 137 1.23 -1.35 -23.10
C SER A 137 1.83 -2.55 -23.83
N TYR A 138 1.13 -3.68 -23.83
CA TYR A 138 1.59 -4.89 -24.53
C TYR A 138 1.32 -4.84 -26.03
N LYS A 139 0.32 -4.07 -26.45
CA LYS A 139 -0.09 -3.90 -27.84
C LYS A 139 -0.79 -2.55 -28.02
N ASP A 140 -0.99 -2.18 -29.27
CA ASP A 140 -1.84 -1.05 -29.63
C ASP A 140 -3.32 -1.36 -29.32
N LEU A 141 -4.00 -0.45 -28.62
CA LEU A 141 -5.42 -0.51 -28.30
C LEU A 141 -6.27 0.52 -29.07
N SER A 142 -5.76 1.05 -30.18
CA SER A 142 -6.42 2.09 -31.00
C SER A 142 -7.83 1.72 -31.47
N ASP A 143 -8.12 0.42 -31.58
CA ASP A 143 -9.46 -0.10 -31.92
C ASP A 143 -10.53 0.27 -30.88
N ILE A 144 -10.15 0.44 -29.61
CA ILE A 144 -11.06 0.68 -28.48
C ILE A 144 -10.84 2.01 -27.78
N THR A 145 -9.64 2.62 -27.88
CA THR A 145 -9.34 3.91 -27.26
C THR A 145 -8.37 4.72 -28.11
N LYS A 146 -8.53 6.05 -28.15
CA LYS A 146 -7.52 6.97 -28.70
C LYS A 146 -6.48 7.46 -27.68
N ALA A 147 -6.47 6.90 -26.46
CA ALA A 147 -5.55 7.30 -25.41
C ALA A 147 -4.09 6.98 -25.77
N ALA A 148 -3.27 8.02 -25.95
CA ALA A 148 -1.95 7.90 -26.57
C ALA A 148 -0.95 7.00 -25.82
N PHE A 149 -1.13 6.78 -24.52
CA PHE A 149 -0.28 5.91 -23.70
C PHE A 149 -0.60 4.40 -23.85
N LEU A 150 -1.73 4.08 -24.49
CA LEU A 150 -2.19 2.70 -24.74
C LEU A 150 -2.05 2.28 -26.22
N CYS A 151 -1.73 3.21 -27.12
CA CYS A 151 -1.77 2.98 -28.57
C CYS A 151 -0.39 2.72 -29.21
N ASP A 152 0.67 2.53 -28.41
CA ASP A 152 2.00 2.21 -28.91
C ASP A 152 2.77 1.38 -27.87
N PRO A 153 3.03 0.08 -28.11
CA PRO A 153 3.74 -0.76 -27.15
C PRO A 153 5.21 -0.38 -26.98
N GLN A 154 5.79 0.47 -27.84
CA GLN A 154 7.14 1.01 -27.64
C GLN A 154 7.16 2.25 -26.75
N LYS A 155 5.99 2.83 -26.43
CA LYS A 155 5.90 4.02 -25.61
C LYS A 155 6.00 3.66 -24.13
N ILE A 156 6.98 4.27 -23.47
CA ILE A 156 7.16 4.20 -22.02
C ILE A 156 6.51 5.43 -21.41
N THR A 157 5.55 5.23 -20.51
CA THR A 157 4.89 6.31 -19.78
C THR A 157 5.40 6.33 -18.34
N PRO A 158 6.10 7.38 -17.90
CA PRO A 158 6.48 7.50 -16.49
C PRO A 158 5.25 7.45 -15.59
N VAL A 159 5.39 6.84 -14.41
CA VAL A 159 4.34 6.83 -13.40
C VAL A 159 4.86 7.20 -12.02
N PHE A 160 3.95 7.73 -11.20
CA PHE A 160 4.14 7.83 -9.75
C PHE A 160 2.94 7.20 -9.06
N VAL A 161 3.19 6.23 -8.19
CA VAL A 161 2.14 5.47 -7.50
C VAL A 161 2.18 5.78 -6.03
N ARG A 162 1.00 6.01 -5.43
CA ARG A 162 0.82 6.13 -3.98
C ARG A 162 -0.17 5.08 -3.49
N PHE A 163 0.32 4.22 -2.61
CA PHE A 163 -0.51 3.30 -1.82
C PHE A 163 -0.90 3.95 -0.50
N SER A 164 -2.03 3.57 0.08
CA SER A 164 -2.52 4.17 1.33
C SER A 164 -3.51 3.28 2.07
N THR A 165 -3.70 3.51 3.36
CA THR A 165 -4.94 3.11 4.07
C THR A 165 -6.04 4.14 3.80
N VAL A 166 -7.18 4.14 4.48
CA VAL A 166 -8.27 5.13 4.30
C VAL A 166 -8.51 5.94 5.56
N GLN A 167 -8.74 5.28 6.70
CA GLN A 167 -9.29 5.90 7.90
C GLN A 167 -8.26 6.72 8.67
N GLY A 168 -7.09 6.14 8.92
CA GLY A 168 -6.10 6.72 9.83
C GLY A 168 -5.43 8.00 9.30
N GLY A 169 -4.99 8.85 10.22
CA GLY A 169 -4.15 10.02 9.90
C GLY A 169 -2.75 9.62 9.42
N ALA A 170 -1.93 10.57 8.97
CA ALA A 170 -0.61 10.29 8.36
C ALA A 170 0.38 9.51 9.26
N GLY A 171 0.19 9.60 10.59
CA GLY A 171 0.95 8.87 11.60
C GLY A 171 0.33 7.55 12.07
N SER A 172 -0.76 7.07 11.46
CA SER A 172 -1.33 5.75 11.79
C SER A 172 -0.45 4.60 11.28
N ALA A 173 -0.72 3.38 11.74
CA ALA A 173 -0.01 2.18 11.31
C ALA A 173 -0.46 1.67 9.92
N ASP A 174 0.43 0.95 9.23
CA ASP A 174 0.22 0.40 7.88
C ASP A 174 -0.67 -0.86 7.85
N THR A 175 -0.45 -1.78 8.79
CA THR A 175 -1.07 -3.13 8.82
C THR A 175 -2.39 -3.17 9.60
N VAL A 176 -3.18 -2.10 9.51
CA VAL A 176 -4.53 -2.04 10.07
C VAL A 176 -5.52 -2.85 9.23
N ARG A 177 -6.69 -3.21 9.76
CA ARG A 177 -7.80 -3.68 8.92
C ARG A 177 -8.47 -2.46 8.29
N ASP A 178 -8.34 -2.33 6.97
CA ASP A 178 -8.87 -1.19 6.22
C ASP A 178 -8.92 -1.53 4.71
N ILE A 179 -9.61 -0.73 3.93
CA ILE A 179 -9.38 -0.70 2.49
C ILE A 179 -8.00 -0.07 2.23
N ARG A 180 -7.37 -0.42 1.11
CA ARG A 180 -6.14 0.23 0.64
C ARG A 180 -6.40 1.04 -0.62
N GLY A 181 -5.97 2.30 -0.64
CA GLY A 181 -5.93 3.10 -1.85
C GLY A 181 -4.74 2.71 -2.73
N PHE A 182 -4.95 2.71 -4.04
CA PHE A 182 -3.96 2.46 -5.08
C PHE A 182 -4.12 3.52 -6.18
N ALA A 183 -3.43 4.65 -6.01
CA ALA A 183 -3.50 5.77 -6.94
C ALA A 183 -2.27 5.78 -7.86
N THR A 184 -2.49 5.78 -9.17
CA THR A 184 -1.43 5.82 -10.19
C THR A 184 -1.56 7.08 -11.04
N LYS A 185 -0.51 7.90 -11.07
CA LYS A 185 -0.39 9.07 -11.94
C LYS A 185 0.45 8.71 -13.15
N PHE A 186 -0.14 8.80 -14.33
CA PHE A 186 0.52 8.58 -15.61
C PHE A 186 0.89 9.93 -16.23
N TYR A 187 2.18 10.16 -16.46
CA TYR A 187 2.66 11.37 -17.13
C TYR A 187 2.69 11.13 -18.64
N THR A 188 1.52 11.18 -19.27
CA THR A 188 1.39 10.91 -20.72
C THR A 188 1.80 12.11 -21.55
N GLU A 189 2.03 11.89 -22.84
CA GLU A 189 2.31 12.96 -23.81
C GLU A 189 1.10 13.87 -24.11
N GLU A 190 -0.11 13.48 -23.70
CA GLU A 190 -1.38 14.18 -23.97
C GLU A 190 -2.10 14.59 -22.67
N GLY A 191 -1.32 14.80 -21.60
CA GLY A 191 -1.83 15.19 -20.28
C GLY A 191 -1.56 14.14 -19.21
N ILE A 192 -1.81 14.51 -17.96
CA ILE A 192 -1.76 13.57 -16.85
C ILE A 192 -3.06 12.77 -16.81
N PHE A 193 -2.95 11.45 -16.69
CA PHE A 193 -4.06 10.56 -16.34
C PHE A 193 -3.86 10.04 -14.92
N ASP A 194 -4.85 10.18 -14.04
CA ASP A 194 -4.81 9.62 -12.69
C ASP A 194 -5.84 8.49 -12.55
N LEU A 195 -5.35 7.25 -12.44
CA LEU A 195 -6.18 6.10 -12.06
C LEU A 195 -6.20 5.98 -10.54
N VAL A 196 -7.25 6.53 -9.91
CA VAL A 196 -7.39 6.62 -8.44
C VAL A 196 -8.30 5.51 -7.91
N GLY A 197 -7.72 4.33 -7.72
CA GLY A 197 -8.40 3.10 -7.32
C GLY A 197 -8.20 2.69 -5.86
N ASN A 198 -8.77 1.53 -5.51
CA ASN A 198 -8.59 0.82 -4.24
C ASN A 198 -8.18 -0.64 -4.47
N ASN A 199 -7.89 -1.39 -3.41
CA ASN A 199 -7.56 -2.81 -3.46
C ASN A 199 -8.77 -3.77 -3.47
N THR A 200 -9.99 -3.24 -3.54
CA THR A 200 -11.24 -4.01 -3.66
C THR A 200 -12.05 -3.49 -4.86
N PRO A 201 -12.85 -4.34 -5.53
CA PRO A 201 -13.51 -4.00 -6.81
C PRO A 201 -14.76 -3.12 -6.67
N ILE A 202 -15.12 -2.73 -5.44
CA ILE A 202 -16.33 -1.98 -5.10
C ILE A 202 -16.05 -0.94 -4.03
N PHE A 203 -17.01 -0.03 -3.84
CA PHE A 203 -17.02 0.92 -2.73
C PHE A 203 -18.16 0.63 -1.73
N PHE A 204 -18.15 1.30 -0.58
CA PHE A 204 -19.16 1.12 0.47
C PHE A 204 -20.50 1.79 0.18
N ILE A 205 -20.52 2.83 -0.65
CA ILE A 205 -21.72 3.65 -0.87
C ILE A 205 -21.94 3.84 -2.35
N GLN A 206 -23.19 4.09 -2.72
CA GLN A 206 -23.60 4.25 -4.10
C GLN A 206 -23.48 5.70 -4.59
N ASP A 207 -23.71 6.68 -3.72
CA ASP A 207 -23.80 8.10 -4.09
C ASP A 207 -22.82 8.95 -3.27
N ALA A 208 -22.10 9.85 -3.97
CA ALA A 208 -21.11 10.73 -3.35
C ALA A 208 -21.68 11.65 -2.27
N HIS A 209 -22.99 11.95 -2.28
CA HIS A 209 -23.63 12.74 -1.24
C HIS A 209 -23.50 12.09 0.15
N LYS A 210 -23.42 10.76 0.21
CA LYS A 210 -23.24 10.00 1.45
C LYS A 210 -21.79 9.87 1.89
N PHE A 211 -20.83 10.35 1.09
CA PHE A 211 -19.41 10.20 1.38
C PHE A 211 -19.00 10.83 2.73
N PRO A 212 -19.41 12.07 3.08
CA PRO A 212 -19.11 12.62 4.39
C PRO A 212 -19.73 11.81 5.53
N ASP A 213 -20.96 11.32 5.39
CA ASP A 213 -21.63 10.53 6.43
C ASP A 213 -20.89 9.21 6.70
N PHE A 214 -20.56 8.47 5.64
CA PHE A 214 -19.78 7.23 5.75
C PHE A 214 -18.39 7.48 6.34
N VAL A 215 -17.68 8.51 5.85
CA VAL A 215 -16.35 8.84 6.35
C VAL A 215 -16.39 9.28 7.81
N HIS A 216 -17.37 10.08 8.22
CA HIS A 216 -17.56 10.43 9.63
C HIS A 216 -17.87 9.21 10.50
N ALA A 217 -18.65 8.26 9.99
CA ALA A 217 -19.01 7.05 10.72
C ALA A 217 -17.81 6.12 10.98
N VAL A 218 -16.88 5.99 10.02
CA VAL A 218 -15.69 5.13 10.15
C VAL A 218 -14.48 5.84 10.78
N LYS A 219 -14.42 7.18 10.71
CA LYS A 219 -13.38 7.99 11.38
C LYS A 219 -13.51 7.93 12.90
N PRO A 220 -12.47 8.33 13.65
CA PRO A 220 -12.54 8.41 15.10
C PRO A 220 -13.73 9.28 15.55
N GLU A 221 -14.50 8.81 16.55
CA GLU A 221 -15.75 9.46 16.92
C GLU A 221 -15.52 10.89 17.45
N PRO A 222 -16.37 11.87 17.10
CA PRO A 222 -16.02 13.29 17.20
C PRO A 222 -15.88 13.83 18.63
N HIS A 223 -16.43 13.15 19.63
CA HIS A 223 -16.41 13.62 21.01
C HIS A 223 -15.08 13.34 21.72
N TRP A 224 -14.30 12.35 21.25
CA TRP A 224 -13.04 11.91 21.88
C TRP A 224 -11.93 11.47 20.91
N ALA A 225 -12.20 11.50 19.61
CA ALA A 225 -11.29 11.09 18.54
C ALA A 225 -10.71 9.66 18.69
N ILE A 226 -11.56 8.70 19.07
CA ILE A 226 -11.22 7.27 19.17
C ILE A 226 -12.24 6.44 18.35
N PRO A 227 -11.81 5.36 17.67
CA PRO A 227 -10.46 4.81 17.56
C PRO A 227 -9.70 5.23 16.29
N GLN A 228 -8.37 5.19 16.33
CA GLN A 228 -7.50 5.46 15.16
C GLN A 228 -7.27 4.19 14.34
N GLY A 229 -7.42 4.27 13.02
CA GLY A 229 -7.12 3.20 12.07
C GLY A 229 -7.97 1.93 12.23
N GLN A 230 -9.20 2.05 12.75
CA GLN A 230 -10.06 0.92 13.09
C GLN A 230 -11.53 1.27 12.80
N SER A 231 -12.27 0.34 12.20
CA SER A 231 -13.74 0.40 12.05
C SER A 231 -14.49 -0.21 13.24
N ALA A 232 -13.77 -0.80 14.20
CA ALA A 232 -14.33 -1.56 15.32
C ALA A 232 -14.87 -0.66 16.45
N HIS A 233 -15.89 0.15 16.14
CA HIS A 233 -16.57 1.03 17.09
C HIS A 233 -18.03 1.30 16.66
N ASP A 234 -18.80 1.88 17.57
CA ASP A 234 -20.25 1.98 17.46
C ASP A 234 -20.73 2.73 16.21
N THR A 235 -20.15 3.89 15.88
CA THR A 235 -20.69 4.72 14.78
C THR A 235 -20.55 4.07 13.40
N PHE A 236 -19.46 3.33 13.17
CA PHE A 236 -19.29 2.62 11.90
C PHE A 236 -20.36 1.54 11.74
N TRP A 237 -20.49 0.68 12.75
CA TRP A 237 -21.43 -0.44 12.71
C TRP A 237 -22.89 0.02 12.80
N ASP A 238 -23.18 1.17 13.42
CA ASP A 238 -24.50 1.81 13.34
C ASP A 238 -24.84 2.17 11.89
N TYR A 239 -23.94 2.88 11.20
CA TYR A 239 -24.13 3.25 9.80
C TYR A 239 -24.31 2.03 8.91
N VAL A 240 -23.45 1.01 9.05
CA VAL A 240 -23.55 -0.24 8.29
C VAL A 240 -24.89 -0.93 8.52
N SER A 241 -25.37 -0.98 9.77
CA SER A 241 -26.64 -1.63 10.10
C SER A 241 -27.87 -0.96 9.48
N LEU A 242 -27.77 0.34 9.18
CA LEU A 242 -28.83 1.16 8.61
C LEU A 242 -28.72 1.36 7.09
N GLN A 243 -27.54 1.09 6.52
CA GLN A 243 -27.24 1.28 5.10
C GLN A 243 -26.73 -0.03 4.48
N PRO A 244 -27.62 -0.97 4.09
CA PRO A 244 -27.22 -2.28 3.58
C PRO A 244 -26.42 -2.23 2.28
N GLU A 245 -26.45 -1.12 1.52
CA GLU A 245 -25.56 -0.87 0.37
C GLU A 245 -24.06 -1.04 0.71
N THR A 246 -23.69 -0.88 1.99
CA THR A 246 -22.31 -1.02 2.48
C THR A 246 -21.82 -2.46 2.58
N LEU A 247 -22.73 -3.43 2.71
CA LEU A 247 -22.41 -4.79 3.14
C LEU A 247 -21.42 -5.49 2.22
N HIS A 248 -21.45 -5.20 0.92
CA HIS A 248 -20.54 -5.83 -0.01
C HIS A 248 -19.09 -5.46 0.28
N ASN A 249 -18.74 -4.16 0.36
CA ASN A 249 -17.36 -3.79 0.66
C ASN A 249 -16.98 -4.05 2.13
N VAL A 250 -17.96 -4.11 3.05
CA VAL A 250 -17.74 -4.59 4.43
C VAL A 250 -17.29 -6.05 4.43
N MET A 251 -17.91 -6.93 3.62
CA MET A 251 -17.46 -8.33 3.50
C MET A 251 -16.00 -8.43 3.03
N TRP A 252 -15.60 -7.60 2.07
CA TRP A 252 -14.20 -7.54 1.63
C TRP A 252 -13.27 -7.02 2.73
N ALA A 253 -13.65 -5.97 3.46
CA ALA A 253 -12.85 -5.43 4.57
C ALA A 253 -12.72 -6.42 5.75
N MET A 254 -13.76 -7.22 6.02
CA MET A 254 -13.74 -8.27 7.06
C MET A 254 -12.99 -9.53 6.60
N SER A 255 -12.82 -9.75 5.30
CA SER A 255 -11.90 -10.76 4.80
C SER A 255 -10.43 -10.36 4.99
N ASP A 256 -9.51 -11.26 4.69
CA ASP A 256 -8.08 -10.96 4.76
C ASP A 256 -7.63 -9.93 3.71
N ARG A 257 -8.46 -9.61 2.71
CA ARG A 257 -8.24 -8.46 1.79
C ARG A 257 -8.05 -7.14 2.54
N GLY A 258 -8.62 -7.00 3.74
CA GLY A 258 -8.46 -5.85 4.61
C GLY A 258 -7.09 -5.74 5.29
N ILE A 259 -6.25 -6.78 5.23
CA ILE A 259 -4.96 -6.88 5.91
C ILE A 259 -3.87 -7.47 4.99
N PRO A 260 -3.57 -6.83 3.84
CA PRO A 260 -2.62 -7.36 2.86
C PRO A 260 -1.21 -7.55 3.46
N ARG A 261 -0.46 -8.53 2.94
CA ARG A 261 0.92 -8.82 3.39
C ARG A 261 1.88 -7.72 2.95
N SER A 262 1.68 -7.17 1.77
CA SER A 262 2.45 -6.09 1.16
C SER A 262 1.58 -5.36 0.16
N TYR A 263 1.88 -4.11 -0.16
CA TYR A 263 1.29 -3.45 -1.32
C TYR A 263 1.57 -4.22 -2.62
N ARG A 264 2.68 -4.96 -2.68
CA ARG A 264 3.05 -5.81 -3.84
C ARG A 264 2.12 -6.99 -4.04
N THR A 265 1.37 -7.41 -3.01
CA THR A 265 0.59 -8.64 -3.01
C THR A 265 -0.92 -8.41 -2.91
N MET A 266 -1.36 -7.23 -3.34
CA MET A 266 -2.78 -6.88 -3.42
C MET A 266 -3.15 -6.50 -4.86
N GLU A 267 -4.40 -6.79 -5.23
CA GLU A 267 -4.98 -6.28 -6.45
C GLU A 267 -5.30 -4.79 -6.33
N GLY A 268 -5.57 -4.15 -7.46
CA GLY A 268 -6.07 -2.78 -7.53
C GLY A 268 -7.23 -2.67 -8.51
N PHE A 269 -8.15 -1.75 -8.27
CA PHE A 269 -9.36 -1.60 -9.05
C PHE A 269 -9.73 -0.13 -9.17
N GLY A 270 -10.12 0.29 -10.38
CA GLY A 270 -10.73 1.61 -10.60
C GLY A 270 -12.12 1.75 -9.95
N ILE A 271 -12.73 0.62 -9.57
CA ILE A 271 -14.11 0.45 -9.08
C ILE A 271 -15.14 0.81 -10.13
N HIS A 272 -15.18 2.08 -10.52
CA HIS A 272 -16.19 2.64 -11.40
C HIS A 272 -16.08 2.08 -12.81
N THR A 273 -17.23 2.00 -13.47
CA THR A 273 -17.27 1.86 -14.93
C THR A 273 -16.93 3.21 -15.55
N PHE A 274 -15.90 3.26 -16.38
CA PHE A 274 -15.53 4.39 -17.24
C PHE A 274 -15.88 4.06 -18.69
N ARG A 275 -15.57 4.97 -19.63
CA ARG A 275 -15.61 4.71 -21.07
C ARG A 275 -14.22 4.79 -21.68
N LEU A 276 -13.97 3.92 -22.64
CA LEU A 276 -12.94 4.08 -23.65
C LEU A 276 -13.59 4.56 -24.95
N ILE A 277 -13.01 5.60 -25.55
CA ILE A 277 -13.50 6.21 -26.79
C ILE A 277 -12.44 6.05 -27.86
N ASN A 278 -12.75 5.35 -28.95
CA ASN A 278 -11.82 5.17 -30.06
C ASN A 278 -11.83 6.37 -31.03
N ALA A 279 -11.01 6.29 -32.08
CA ALA A 279 -10.91 7.36 -33.09
C ALA A 279 -12.19 7.57 -33.91
N GLN A 280 -13.08 6.59 -33.99
CA GLN A 280 -14.38 6.67 -34.67
C GLN A 280 -15.50 7.16 -33.74
N GLY A 281 -15.20 7.48 -32.48
CA GLY A 281 -16.18 7.91 -31.49
C GLY A 281 -17.00 6.78 -30.88
N LYS A 282 -16.64 5.51 -31.11
CA LYS A 282 -17.31 4.37 -30.46
C LYS A 282 -16.91 4.33 -28.98
N ALA A 283 -17.91 4.24 -28.11
CA ALA A 283 -17.72 4.02 -26.69
C ALA A 283 -17.66 2.52 -26.34
N THR A 284 -16.85 2.17 -25.36
CA THR A 284 -16.82 0.84 -24.72
C THR A 284 -16.69 1.05 -23.22
N PHE A 285 -17.59 0.45 -22.44
CA PHE A 285 -17.51 0.51 -20.98
C PHE A 285 -16.28 -0.25 -20.51
N VAL A 286 -15.59 0.30 -19.51
CA VAL A 286 -14.37 -0.30 -18.96
C VAL A 286 -14.33 -0.24 -17.44
N ARG A 287 -13.90 -1.33 -16.81
CA ARG A 287 -13.37 -1.32 -15.43
C ARG A 287 -11.90 -1.66 -15.43
N PHE A 288 -11.12 -0.87 -14.70
CA PHE A 288 -9.67 -1.02 -14.59
C PHE A 288 -9.28 -1.96 -13.46
N HIS A 289 -8.29 -2.81 -13.72
CA HIS A 289 -7.72 -3.77 -12.78
C HIS A 289 -6.20 -3.65 -12.76
N TRP A 290 -5.59 -3.81 -11.60
CA TRP A 290 -4.18 -4.09 -11.41
C TRP A 290 -4.05 -5.48 -10.83
N LYS A 291 -3.37 -6.39 -11.54
CA LYS A 291 -3.06 -7.72 -11.03
C LYS A 291 -1.58 -7.77 -10.60
N PRO A 292 -1.28 -8.10 -9.33
CA PRO A 292 0.08 -8.13 -8.84
C PRO A 292 0.84 -9.33 -9.42
N LEU A 293 2.05 -9.11 -9.91
CA LEU A 293 2.88 -10.22 -10.38
C LEU A 293 3.35 -11.12 -9.21
N ALA A 294 3.49 -10.53 -8.02
CA ALA A 294 3.85 -11.26 -6.80
C ALA A 294 2.71 -12.13 -6.22
N GLY A 295 1.53 -12.16 -6.88
CA GLY A 295 0.34 -12.89 -6.43
C GLY A 295 -0.40 -12.21 -5.27
N LYS A 296 -1.47 -12.85 -4.81
CA LYS A 296 -2.34 -12.35 -3.75
C LYS A 296 -1.94 -12.97 -2.41
N ALA A 297 -1.62 -12.11 -1.43
CA ALA A 297 -1.24 -12.58 -0.09
C ALA A 297 -1.60 -11.56 1.00
N SER A 298 -2.07 -12.07 2.13
CA SER A 298 -2.56 -11.28 3.26
C SER A 298 -2.08 -11.83 4.60
N LEU A 299 -1.95 -10.95 5.59
CA LEU A 299 -1.69 -11.34 6.97
C LEU A 299 -2.92 -12.06 7.56
N VAL A 300 -2.75 -12.63 8.76
CA VAL A 300 -3.88 -13.02 9.62
C VAL A 300 -4.11 -11.96 10.70
N TRP A 301 -5.32 -11.86 11.26
CA TRP A 301 -5.69 -10.71 12.10
C TRP A 301 -4.77 -10.47 13.31
N ASP A 302 -4.51 -11.50 14.12
CA ASP A 302 -3.64 -11.39 15.32
C ASP A 302 -2.22 -10.93 14.96
N GLU A 303 -1.68 -11.40 13.83
CA GLU A 303 -0.40 -10.98 13.29
C GLU A 303 -0.46 -9.50 12.88
N SER A 304 -1.45 -9.13 12.06
CA SER A 304 -1.64 -7.79 11.54
C SER A 304 -1.77 -6.76 12.67
N GLN A 305 -2.58 -7.07 13.68
CA GLN A 305 -2.80 -6.22 14.85
C GLN A 305 -1.51 -6.05 15.67
N LYS A 306 -0.82 -7.15 16.02
CA LYS A 306 0.45 -7.05 16.76
C LYS A 306 1.50 -6.28 15.98
N LEU A 307 1.54 -6.44 14.66
CA LEU A 307 2.50 -5.78 13.79
C LEU A 307 2.32 -4.25 13.78
N THR A 308 1.09 -3.74 13.94
CA THR A 308 0.88 -2.28 14.10
C THR A 308 1.63 -1.66 15.28
N GLY A 309 1.92 -2.44 16.33
CA GLY A 309 2.72 -2.00 17.47
C GLY A 309 4.20 -2.30 17.35
N ARG A 310 4.59 -3.33 16.58
CA ARG A 310 5.99 -3.76 16.42
C ARG A 310 6.72 -3.04 15.28
N ASP A 311 6.02 -2.77 14.18
CA ASP A 311 6.51 -1.95 13.06
C ASP A 311 5.31 -1.26 12.39
N PRO A 312 4.86 -0.08 12.88
CA PRO A 312 3.75 0.65 12.27
C PRO A 312 4.05 1.11 10.83
N ASP A 313 5.31 1.04 10.40
CA ASP A 313 5.78 1.42 9.05
C ASP A 313 6.06 0.20 8.15
N PHE A 314 5.54 -0.99 8.50
CA PHE A 314 5.90 -2.24 7.82
C PHE A 314 5.67 -2.22 6.30
N HIS A 315 4.50 -1.79 5.80
CA HIS A 315 4.25 -1.75 4.35
C HIS A 315 5.07 -0.67 3.65
N ARG A 316 5.29 0.47 4.32
CA ARG A 316 6.18 1.53 3.82
C ARG A 316 7.61 1.03 3.68
N ARG A 317 8.12 0.34 4.69
CA ARG A 317 9.46 -0.24 4.73
C ARG A 317 9.62 -1.33 3.68
N ASP A 318 8.68 -2.28 3.62
CA ASP A 318 8.66 -3.39 2.65
C ASP A 318 8.68 -2.88 1.20
N LEU A 319 7.88 -1.87 0.86
CA LEU A 319 7.90 -1.24 -0.46
C LEU A 319 9.27 -0.62 -0.78
N TRP A 320 9.81 0.16 0.16
CA TRP A 320 11.05 0.89 -0.04
C TRP A 320 12.24 -0.06 -0.21
N GLU A 321 12.38 -1.03 0.69
CA GLU A 321 13.46 -2.00 0.70
C GLU A 321 13.36 -2.97 -0.48
N ALA A 322 12.15 -3.34 -0.93
CA ALA A 322 11.98 -4.14 -2.14
C ALA A 322 12.54 -3.42 -3.38
N ILE A 323 12.29 -2.11 -3.51
CA ILE A 323 12.82 -1.30 -4.61
C ILE A 323 14.35 -1.19 -4.51
N GLU A 324 14.90 -0.95 -3.32
CA GLU A 324 16.36 -0.93 -3.12
C GLU A 324 17.02 -2.29 -3.37
N ALA A 325 16.30 -3.39 -3.20
CA ALA A 325 16.78 -4.74 -3.49
C ALA A 325 16.70 -5.12 -4.98
N GLY A 326 16.05 -4.30 -5.82
CA GLY A 326 15.74 -4.65 -7.22
C GLY A 326 14.56 -5.62 -7.36
N ASP A 327 13.81 -5.87 -6.29
CA ASP A 327 12.57 -6.65 -6.29
C ASP A 327 11.36 -5.74 -6.57
N PHE A 328 11.41 -5.09 -7.72
CA PHE A 328 10.46 -4.07 -8.12
C PHE A 328 9.01 -4.56 -8.03
N PRO A 329 8.10 -3.81 -7.39
CA PRO A 329 6.67 -4.05 -7.52
C PRO A 329 6.24 -3.99 -8.99
N GLU A 330 5.62 -5.07 -9.47
CA GLU A 330 5.10 -5.18 -10.83
C GLU A 330 3.59 -5.49 -10.81
N TYR A 331 2.84 -4.77 -11.64
CA TYR A 331 1.40 -4.93 -11.79
C TYR A 331 1.01 -4.94 -13.25
N GLU A 332 0.16 -5.88 -13.65
CA GLU A 332 -0.43 -5.87 -14.98
C GLU A 332 -1.72 -5.05 -14.98
N LEU A 333 -1.82 -4.09 -15.89
CA LEU A 333 -3.06 -3.39 -16.16
C LEU A 333 -3.99 -4.34 -16.91
N GLY A 334 -5.20 -4.49 -16.38
CA GLY A 334 -6.26 -5.30 -16.95
C GLY A 334 -7.52 -4.48 -17.18
N LEU A 335 -8.26 -4.80 -18.24
CA LEU A 335 -9.51 -4.15 -18.61
C LEU A 335 -10.63 -5.19 -18.69
N GLN A 336 -11.71 -4.98 -17.97
CA GLN A 336 -13.00 -5.60 -18.32
C GLN A 336 -13.68 -4.68 -19.33
N LEU A 337 -14.03 -5.20 -20.50
CA LEU A 337 -14.58 -4.43 -21.60
C LEU A 337 -16.01 -4.90 -21.89
N ILE A 338 -16.96 -3.98 -21.86
CA ILE A 338 -18.38 -4.24 -22.14
C ILE A 338 -18.82 -3.32 -23.26
N ALA A 339 -19.48 -3.88 -24.28
CA ALA A 339 -20.02 -3.09 -25.38
C ALA A 339 -21.18 -2.20 -24.89
N GLU A 340 -21.39 -1.05 -25.52
CA GLU A 340 -22.45 -0.12 -25.09
C GLU A 340 -23.84 -0.77 -25.13
N GLU A 341 -24.10 -1.62 -26.13
CA GLU A 341 -25.34 -2.39 -26.28
C GLU A 341 -25.58 -3.45 -25.20
N ASP A 342 -24.59 -3.71 -24.33
CA ASP A 342 -24.64 -4.72 -23.28
C ASP A 342 -24.91 -4.12 -21.88
N GLU A 343 -25.10 -2.81 -21.77
CA GLU A 343 -25.27 -2.08 -20.49
C GLU A 343 -26.26 -2.73 -19.53
N PHE A 344 -27.41 -3.18 -20.05
CA PHE A 344 -28.53 -3.72 -19.27
C PHE A 344 -28.64 -5.25 -19.32
N LYS A 345 -27.57 -5.96 -19.70
CA LYS A 345 -27.58 -7.44 -19.78
C LYS A 345 -27.23 -8.16 -18.48
N PHE A 346 -26.91 -7.40 -17.43
CA PHE A 346 -26.48 -7.92 -16.13
C PHE A 346 -27.62 -7.81 -15.11
N ASP A 347 -27.57 -8.63 -14.05
CA ASP A 347 -28.55 -8.58 -12.96
C ASP A 347 -28.35 -7.36 -12.05
N PHE A 348 -27.25 -6.64 -12.26
CA PHE A 348 -26.83 -5.46 -11.55
C PHE A 348 -26.54 -4.31 -12.51
N ASP A 349 -26.61 -3.09 -12.00
CA ASP A 349 -26.27 -1.90 -12.78
C ASP A 349 -24.76 -1.73 -12.91
N LEU A 350 -24.24 -1.52 -14.13
CA LEU A 350 -22.82 -1.27 -14.35
C LEU A 350 -22.34 0.01 -13.67
N LEU A 351 -23.24 0.97 -13.44
CA LEU A 351 -22.99 2.26 -12.81
C LEU A 351 -23.07 2.20 -11.28
N ASP A 352 -23.44 1.06 -10.70
CA ASP A 352 -23.45 0.88 -9.26
C ASP A 352 -22.04 0.52 -8.74
N PRO A 353 -21.37 1.43 -8.00
CA PRO A 353 -20.03 1.20 -7.47
C PRO A 353 -20.01 0.16 -6.34
N THR A 354 -21.16 -0.27 -5.82
CA THR A 354 -21.28 -1.36 -4.84
C THR A 354 -21.35 -2.73 -5.49
N LYS A 355 -21.40 -2.81 -6.83
CA LYS A 355 -21.47 -4.05 -7.61
C LYS A 355 -20.15 -4.27 -8.31
N LEU A 356 -19.62 -5.49 -8.25
CA LEU A 356 -18.47 -5.92 -9.05
C LEU A 356 -18.94 -6.57 -10.34
N ILE A 357 -18.09 -6.62 -11.35
CA ILE A 357 -18.33 -7.42 -12.55
C ILE A 357 -17.55 -8.74 -12.36
N PRO A 358 -18.20 -9.89 -12.15
CA PRO A 358 -17.51 -11.16 -11.99
C PRO A 358 -16.62 -11.47 -13.21
N GLU A 359 -15.43 -12.01 -12.97
CA GLU A 359 -14.47 -12.31 -14.05
C GLU A 359 -14.96 -13.48 -14.92
N GLU A 360 -15.78 -14.37 -14.36
CA GLU A 360 -16.48 -15.43 -15.10
C GLU A 360 -17.51 -14.89 -16.11
N LEU A 361 -18.05 -13.69 -15.90
CA LEU A 361 -18.96 -13.04 -16.87
C LEU A 361 -18.19 -12.20 -17.89
N VAL A 362 -17.25 -11.39 -17.42
CA VAL A 362 -16.44 -10.50 -18.25
C VAL A 362 -14.98 -10.66 -17.84
N PRO A 363 -14.14 -11.34 -18.64
CA PRO A 363 -12.77 -11.61 -18.26
C PRO A 363 -11.93 -10.33 -18.28
N VAL A 364 -10.94 -10.28 -17.38
CA VAL A 364 -9.95 -9.20 -17.35
C VAL A 364 -8.92 -9.41 -18.47
N GLN A 365 -8.94 -8.56 -19.49
CA GLN A 365 -7.95 -8.59 -20.57
C GLN A 365 -6.69 -7.84 -20.16
N ARG A 366 -5.53 -8.53 -20.17
CA ARG A 366 -4.22 -7.94 -19.88
C ARG A 366 -3.78 -7.01 -21.01
N VAL A 367 -3.46 -5.76 -20.69
CA VAL A 367 -3.16 -4.72 -21.70
C VAL A 367 -1.80 -4.04 -21.55
N GLY A 368 -1.14 -4.16 -20.41
CA GLY A 368 0.18 -3.57 -20.19
C GLY A 368 0.72 -3.87 -18.81
N LYS A 369 1.94 -3.41 -18.54
CA LYS A 369 2.64 -3.65 -17.28
C LYS A 369 3.19 -2.36 -16.71
N MET A 370 3.07 -2.23 -15.40
CA MET A 370 3.70 -1.19 -14.59
C MET A 370 4.81 -1.79 -13.73
N VAL A 371 5.94 -1.10 -13.65
CA VAL A 371 7.09 -1.47 -12.80
C VAL A 371 7.47 -0.27 -11.94
N LEU A 372 7.50 -0.44 -10.62
CA LEU A 372 7.95 0.59 -9.67
C LEU A 372 9.41 0.35 -9.31
N ASN A 373 10.30 1.22 -9.76
CA ASN A 373 11.74 0.95 -9.76
C ASN A 373 12.60 2.03 -9.09
N ARG A 374 11.99 3.08 -8.51
CA ARG A 374 12.74 4.06 -7.73
C ARG A 374 11.94 4.67 -6.60
N ASN A 375 12.54 4.74 -5.43
CA ASN A 375 11.99 5.49 -4.30
C ASN A 375 12.09 7.00 -4.54
N PRO A 376 11.25 7.82 -3.88
CA PRO A 376 11.40 9.27 -3.90
C PRO A 376 12.70 9.72 -3.22
N ASP A 377 13.12 10.95 -3.48
CA ASP A 377 14.25 11.58 -2.80
C ASP A 377 13.82 12.21 -1.47
N ASN A 378 12.65 12.85 -1.47
CA ASN A 378 12.06 13.46 -0.29
C ASN A 378 10.58 13.08 -0.17
N PHE A 379 10.24 12.42 0.95
CA PHE A 379 8.88 11.96 1.19
C PHE A 379 7.86 13.11 1.16
N PHE A 380 8.14 14.24 1.81
CA PHE A 380 7.19 15.36 1.85
C PHE A 380 6.98 15.96 0.45
N ALA A 381 8.07 16.29 -0.24
CA ALA A 381 8.04 16.98 -1.51
C ALA A 381 7.34 16.19 -2.62
N GLU A 382 7.49 14.86 -2.61
CA GLU A 382 7.01 13.99 -3.67
C GLU A 382 5.76 13.19 -3.28
N ASN A 383 5.76 12.53 -2.11
CA ASN A 383 4.60 11.75 -1.67
C ASN A 383 3.51 12.64 -1.06
N GLU A 384 3.86 13.42 -0.02
CA GLU A 384 2.85 14.17 0.72
C GLU A 384 2.17 15.21 -0.18
N GLN A 385 2.94 15.92 -1.00
CA GLN A 385 2.41 16.95 -1.91
C GLN A 385 1.84 16.42 -3.24
N ALA A 386 1.93 15.12 -3.55
CA ALA A 386 1.29 14.58 -4.75
C ALA A 386 -0.23 14.77 -4.71
N ALA A 387 -0.82 15.25 -5.79
CA ALA A 387 -2.26 15.40 -5.96
C ALA A 387 -2.74 14.45 -7.06
N PHE A 388 -3.57 13.48 -6.68
CA PHE A 388 -4.21 12.56 -7.62
C PHE A 388 -5.68 12.92 -7.71
N HIS A 389 -6.29 12.82 -8.89
CA HIS A 389 -7.71 13.14 -9.08
C HIS A 389 -8.32 12.29 -10.19
N PRO A 390 -9.40 11.50 -9.96
CA PRO A 390 -10.02 10.70 -11.02
C PRO A 390 -10.61 11.54 -12.17
N GLY A 391 -10.77 12.86 -12.02
CA GLY A 391 -11.16 13.76 -13.10
C GLY A 391 -10.01 14.14 -14.04
N HIS A 392 -8.76 13.83 -13.69
CA HIS A 392 -7.64 13.92 -14.61
C HIS A 392 -7.66 12.73 -15.56
N ILE A 393 -8.44 12.86 -16.63
CA ILE A 393 -8.48 11.93 -17.77
C ILE A 393 -7.81 12.55 -18.99
N VAL A 394 -7.60 11.74 -20.03
CA VAL A 394 -6.98 12.13 -21.30
C VAL A 394 -7.92 11.76 -22.46
N PRO A 395 -7.80 12.41 -23.63
CA PRO A 395 -8.58 12.04 -24.80
C PRO A 395 -8.53 10.52 -25.09
N GLY A 396 -9.70 9.91 -25.22
CA GLY A 396 -9.85 8.47 -25.39
C GLY A 396 -10.30 7.71 -24.13
N ILE A 397 -10.39 8.40 -23.00
CA ILE A 397 -11.08 7.94 -21.79
C ILE A 397 -12.18 8.97 -21.50
N ASP A 398 -13.33 8.52 -20.99
CA ASP A 398 -14.41 9.39 -20.53
C ASP A 398 -15.13 8.78 -19.32
N PHE A 399 -16.01 9.55 -18.70
CA PHE A 399 -16.77 9.15 -17.52
C PHE A 399 -18.08 8.41 -17.87
N THR A 400 -18.74 7.92 -16.84
CA THR A 400 -20.13 7.44 -16.87
C THR A 400 -20.94 8.15 -15.78
N ASN A 401 -22.24 7.87 -15.72
CA ASN A 401 -23.14 8.42 -14.71
C ASN A 401 -23.13 7.67 -13.37
N ASP A 402 -22.07 6.89 -13.06
CA ASP A 402 -21.86 6.37 -11.71
C ASP A 402 -21.94 7.54 -10.69
N PRO A 403 -22.94 7.56 -9.80
CA PRO A 403 -23.23 8.74 -8.98
C PRO A 403 -22.19 8.96 -7.88
N LEU A 404 -21.37 7.96 -7.54
CA LEU A 404 -20.22 8.15 -6.68
C LEU A 404 -19.06 8.78 -7.45
N LEU A 405 -18.76 8.28 -8.66
CA LEU A 405 -17.72 8.87 -9.51
C LEU A 405 -17.99 10.35 -9.77
N GLN A 406 -19.23 10.70 -10.14
CA GLN A 406 -19.63 12.07 -10.46
C GLN A 406 -19.29 13.07 -9.35
N GLY A 407 -19.58 12.75 -8.08
CA GLY A 407 -19.20 13.64 -6.97
C GLY A 407 -17.70 13.65 -6.65
N ARG A 408 -16.96 12.58 -6.95
CA ARG A 408 -15.48 12.57 -6.86
C ARG A 408 -14.84 13.53 -7.85
N LEU A 409 -15.47 13.79 -9.00
CA LEU A 409 -14.98 14.75 -9.99
C LEU A 409 -14.91 16.19 -9.42
N PHE A 410 -15.79 16.53 -8.48
CA PHE A 410 -15.74 17.80 -7.76
C PHE A 410 -14.64 17.83 -6.67
N SER A 411 -14.69 16.86 -5.76
CA SER A 411 -13.99 16.92 -4.46
C SER A 411 -12.47 17.03 -4.56
N TYR A 412 -11.87 16.32 -5.51
CA TYR A 412 -10.41 16.15 -5.58
C TYR A 412 -9.68 17.35 -6.18
N THR A 413 -10.37 18.27 -6.85
CA THR A 413 -9.81 19.59 -7.20
C THR A 413 -9.97 20.54 -6.01
N ASP A 414 -11.16 20.58 -5.42
CA ASP A 414 -11.52 21.44 -4.29
C ASP A 414 -10.59 21.25 -3.08
N THR A 415 -10.39 20.01 -2.63
CA THR A 415 -9.61 19.73 -1.41
C THR A 415 -8.14 20.17 -1.51
N GLN A 416 -7.59 20.32 -2.72
CA GLN A 416 -6.19 20.74 -2.89
C GLN A 416 -5.98 22.21 -2.58
N ILE A 417 -7.03 23.03 -2.67
CA ILE A 417 -6.94 24.47 -2.42
C ILE A 417 -6.46 24.75 -1.00
N SER A 418 -6.98 24.03 0.00
CA SER A 418 -6.52 24.14 1.38
C SER A 418 -5.28 23.28 1.65
N ARG A 419 -5.28 22.03 1.18
CA ARG A 419 -4.21 21.06 1.46
C ARG A 419 -2.85 21.51 0.92
N LEU A 420 -2.83 22.06 -0.29
CA LEU A 420 -1.62 22.49 -1.01
C LEU A 420 -1.54 24.01 -1.16
N GLY A 421 -2.33 24.76 -0.39
CA GLY A 421 -2.18 26.20 -0.24
C GLY A 421 -2.65 27.07 -1.42
N GLY A 422 -3.30 26.49 -2.44
CA GLY A 422 -3.91 27.28 -3.51
C GLY A 422 -4.15 26.50 -4.82
N PRO A 423 -4.56 27.22 -5.90
CA PRO A 423 -4.88 26.62 -7.20
C PRO A 423 -3.65 26.19 -8.02
N ASN A 424 -2.45 26.65 -7.63
CA ASN A 424 -1.19 26.39 -8.34
C ASN A 424 -0.53 25.06 -7.93
N PHE A 425 -1.27 24.14 -7.31
CA PHE A 425 -0.74 22.84 -6.88
C PHE A 425 -0.16 21.98 -8.02
N HIS A 426 -0.56 22.25 -9.27
CA HIS A 426 -0.03 21.61 -10.47
C HIS A 426 1.43 22.01 -10.77
N GLU A 427 1.89 23.15 -10.26
CA GLU A 427 3.27 23.64 -10.42
C GLU A 427 4.24 23.00 -9.40
N ILE A 428 3.72 22.37 -8.34
CA ILE A 428 4.54 21.58 -7.43
C ILE A 428 5.23 20.47 -8.25
N PRO A 429 6.56 20.29 -8.17
CA PRO A 429 7.32 19.51 -9.14
C PRO A 429 6.77 18.12 -9.44
N ILE A 430 6.33 17.37 -8.43
CA ILE A 430 5.76 16.02 -8.64
C ILE A 430 4.45 16.06 -9.45
N ASN A 431 3.63 17.10 -9.32
CA ASN A 431 2.34 17.21 -10.00
C ASN A 431 2.44 17.76 -11.43
N ARG A 432 3.59 18.33 -11.80
CA ARG A 432 3.78 18.92 -13.13
C ARG A 432 3.63 17.88 -14.25
N PRO A 433 2.85 18.16 -15.31
CA PRO A 433 2.89 17.37 -16.54
C PRO A 433 4.29 17.38 -17.15
N THR A 434 4.66 16.32 -17.85
CA THR A 434 5.87 16.27 -18.69
C THR A 434 5.59 16.78 -20.11
N CYS A 435 4.32 16.81 -20.52
CA CYS A 435 3.86 17.43 -21.76
C CYS A 435 3.68 18.95 -21.62
N PRO A 436 3.58 19.71 -22.72
CA PRO A 436 3.26 21.13 -22.68
C PRO A 436 1.90 21.41 -22.00
N TYR A 437 1.81 22.50 -21.24
CA TYR A 437 0.57 23.05 -20.71
C TYR A 437 0.59 24.58 -20.87
N HIS A 438 -0.40 25.14 -21.56
CA HIS A 438 -0.51 26.59 -21.78
C HIS A 438 -1.99 26.96 -21.82
N ASN A 439 -2.37 27.99 -21.06
CA ASN A 439 -3.74 28.48 -20.96
C ASN A 439 -3.76 29.95 -20.52
N PHE A 440 -4.94 30.46 -20.17
CA PHE A 440 -5.16 31.85 -19.77
C PHE A 440 -5.35 32.06 -18.25
N GLN A 441 -5.16 31.02 -17.43
CA GLN A 441 -5.18 31.15 -15.97
C GLN A 441 -3.93 31.92 -15.48
N ARG A 442 -4.09 32.80 -14.49
CA ARG A 442 -3.02 33.64 -13.95
C ARG A 442 -3.16 33.76 -12.43
N ASP A 443 -2.15 34.37 -11.82
CA ASP A 443 -2.10 34.73 -10.41
C ASP A 443 -2.17 33.49 -9.48
N GLY A 444 -2.91 33.59 -8.37
CA GLY A 444 -2.96 32.56 -7.35
C GLY A 444 -1.73 32.53 -6.43
N MET A 445 -1.88 31.85 -5.29
CA MET A 445 -0.79 31.71 -4.30
C MET A 445 0.37 30.91 -4.90
N HIS A 446 1.61 31.33 -4.60
CA HIS A 446 2.84 30.64 -5.00
C HIS A 446 2.92 30.35 -6.52
N ARG A 447 2.53 31.30 -7.37
CA ARG A 447 2.66 31.18 -8.83
C ARG A 447 4.15 31.08 -9.23
N MET A 448 4.52 29.99 -9.89
CA MET A 448 5.89 29.68 -10.31
C MET A 448 6.15 30.14 -11.75
N ASP A 449 5.24 29.84 -12.68
CA ASP A 449 5.43 30.18 -14.08
C ASP A 449 5.13 31.67 -14.33
N ILE A 450 6.02 32.34 -15.06
CA ILE A 450 5.86 33.73 -15.48
C ILE A 450 5.39 33.75 -16.93
N ASP A 451 4.08 33.91 -17.12
CA ASP A 451 3.49 34.02 -18.45
C ASP A 451 3.93 35.31 -19.15
N THR A 452 4.50 35.20 -20.35
CA THR A 452 4.90 36.35 -21.18
C THR A 452 3.82 36.76 -22.19
N ASN A 453 2.70 36.03 -22.22
CA ASN A 453 1.63 36.26 -23.19
C ASN A 453 0.97 37.63 -22.93
N PRO A 454 0.90 38.53 -23.93
CA PRO A 454 0.19 39.81 -23.79
C PRO A 454 -1.30 39.65 -23.46
N ALA A 455 -1.89 38.49 -23.80
CA ALA A 455 -3.28 38.13 -23.51
C ALA A 455 -3.38 37.17 -22.31
N ASN A 456 -4.39 37.41 -21.49
CA ASN A 456 -4.86 36.51 -20.43
C ASN A 456 -6.35 36.15 -20.60
N TYR A 457 -6.85 36.24 -21.84
CA TYR A 457 -8.23 35.95 -22.21
C TYR A 457 -8.30 35.41 -23.65
N GLU A 458 -9.44 34.78 -23.98
CA GLU A 458 -9.74 34.19 -25.28
C GLU A 458 -11.24 34.44 -25.60
N PRO A 459 -11.61 34.76 -26.85
CA PRO A 459 -10.74 34.99 -28.00
C PRO A 459 -9.97 36.32 -27.90
N ASN A 460 -8.75 36.35 -28.44
CA ASN A 460 -7.89 37.53 -28.47
C ASN A 460 -7.19 37.72 -29.83
N SER A 461 -7.02 38.97 -30.27
CA SER A 461 -6.25 39.30 -31.48
C SER A 461 -4.81 39.74 -31.18
N ILE A 462 -4.55 40.22 -29.96
CA ILE A 462 -3.26 40.83 -29.58
C ILE A 462 -2.11 39.82 -29.49
N ASN A 463 -2.43 38.53 -29.36
CA ASN A 463 -1.48 37.42 -29.44
C ASN A 463 -1.92 36.37 -30.48
N ASP A 464 -2.64 36.80 -31.53
CA ASP A 464 -3.15 35.92 -32.59
C ASP A 464 -3.90 34.68 -32.04
N ASN A 465 -4.67 34.91 -30.96
CA ASN A 465 -5.51 33.90 -30.32
C ASN A 465 -4.73 32.74 -29.67
N TRP A 466 -3.41 32.87 -29.45
CA TRP A 466 -2.60 31.83 -28.81
C TRP A 466 -2.61 31.93 -27.27
N PRO A 467 -2.60 30.80 -26.55
CA PRO A 467 -2.80 29.42 -27.05
C PRO A 467 -4.23 29.16 -27.54
N ARG A 468 -4.38 28.34 -28.60
CA ARG A 468 -5.67 28.07 -29.27
C ARG A 468 -6.32 26.78 -28.80
N GLU A 469 -7.63 26.69 -29.00
CA GLU A 469 -8.38 25.43 -28.97
C GLU A 469 -7.86 24.44 -30.02
N THR A 470 -7.93 23.14 -29.72
CA THR A 470 -7.56 22.05 -30.63
C THR A 470 -8.81 21.25 -30.98
N PRO A 471 -9.16 21.05 -32.27
CA PRO A 471 -10.27 20.18 -32.65
C PRO A 471 -10.08 18.73 -32.18
N PRO A 472 -11.16 17.96 -31.93
CA PRO A 472 -11.05 16.54 -31.66
C PRO A 472 -10.43 15.81 -32.86
N ALA A 473 -9.52 14.88 -32.59
CA ALA A 473 -8.79 14.14 -33.62
C ALA A 473 -8.43 12.73 -33.14
N PRO A 474 -8.06 11.80 -34.04
CA PRO A 474 -7.60 10.45 -33.68
C PRO A 474 -6.36 10.41 -32.77
N LYS A 475 -5.47 11.41 -32.86
CA LYS A 475 -4.26 11.58 -32.06
C LYS A 475 -4.02 13.08 -31.87
N ARG A 476 -3.46 13.50 -30.72
CA ARG A 476 -3.17 14.93 -30.43
C ARG A 476 -4.39 15.85 -30.60
N GLY A 477 -5.59 15.32 -30.37
CA GLY A 477 -6.85 16.08 -30.48
C GLY A 477 -7.23 16.76 -29.18
N GLY A 478 -8.13 17.74 -29.27
CA GLY A 478 -8.82 18.28 -28.10
C GLY A 478 -9.68 17.22 -27.42
N PHE A 479 -9.84 17.34 -26.10
CA PHE A 479 -10.82 16.56 -25.36
C PHE A 479 -12.23 16.98 -25.77
N GLU A 480 -13.09 15.99 -25.99
CA GLU A 480 -14.52 16.17 -26.25
C GLU A 480 -15.23 15.04 -25.50
N SER A 481 -16.23 15.38 -24.69
CA SER A 481 -17.06 14.37 -24.02
C SER A 481 -17.85 13.57 -25.05
N TYR A 482 -17.96 12.26 -24.81
CA TYR A 482 -18.88 11.41 -25.52
C TYR A 482 -20.30 11.98 -25.42
N GLN A 483 -20.99 12.05 -26.55
CA GLN A 483 -22.32 12.66 -26.65
C GLN A 483 -23.41 11.68 -26.15
N GLU A 484 -23.28 11.25 -24.90
CA GLU A 484 -24.26 10.40 -24.25
C GLU A 484 -25.65 11.05 -24.29
N ARG A 485 -26.67 10.25 -24.61
CA ARG A 485 -28.06 10.72 -24.56
C ARG A 485 -28.52 10.77 -23.10
N VAL A 486 -28.71 11.98 -22.59
CA VAL A 486 -29.35 12.20 -21.29
C VAL A 486 -30.84 12.49 -21.49
N ASP A 487 -31.70 11.65 -20.90
CA ASP A 487 -33.16 11.84 -20.88
C ASP A 487 -33.69 11.56 -19.48
N GLY A 488 -34.36 12.54 -18.87
CA GLY A 488 -34.83 12.44 -17.49
C GLY A 488 -35.25 13.78 -16.88
N ASN A 489 -35.84 13.72 -15.69
CA ASN A 489 -36.18 14.90 -14.89
C ASN A 489 -35.05 15.25 -13.90
N LYS A 490 -34.97 16.51 -13.49
CA LYS A 490 -34.05 16.92 -12.41
C LYS A 490 -34.61 16.44 -11.06
N ILE A 491 -34.04 15.36 -10.53
CA ILE A 491 -34.49 14.70 -9.29
C ILE A 491 -33.32 14.44 -8.34
N ARG A 492 -33.64 14.14 -7.08
CA ARG A 492 -32.72 13.52 -6.11
C ARG A 492 -33.30 12.18 -5.73
N GLU A 493 -32.95 11.15 -6.48
CA GLU A 493 -33.51 9.81 -6.36
C GLU A 493 -32.41 8.79 -6.68
N ARG A 494 -32.34 7.71 -5.91
CA ARG A 494 -31.47 6.57 -6.22
C ARG A 494 -32.16 5.74 -7.29
N SER A 495 -31.44 5.33 -8.34
CA SER A 495 -32.00 4.44 -9.34
C SER A 495 -32.53 3.16 -8.69
N PRO A 496 -33.75 2.68 -9.02
CA PRO A 496 -34.25 1.41 -8.50
C PRO A 496 -33.34 0.21 -8.82
N SER A 497 -32.55 0.26 -9.90
CA SER A 497 -31.58 -0.78 -10.27
C SER A 497 -30.45 -0.97 -9.24
N PHE A 498 -30.23 0.01 -8.35
CA PHE A 498 -29.22 -0.04 -7.29
C PHE A 498 -29.78 -0.68 -6.01
N GLY A 499 -31.09 -0.93 -5.94
CA GLY A 499 -31.83 -1.36 -4.75
C GLY A 499 -31.68 -2.83 -4.36
N GLU A 500 -30.54 -3.46 -4.67
CA GLU A 500 -30.19 -4.84 -4.29
C GLU A 500 -28.86 -4.82 -3.53
N TYR A 501 -28.79 -5.49 -2.38
CA TYR A 501 -27.69 -5.30 -1.42
C TYR A 501 -27.02 -6.59 -0.95
N TYR A 502 -27.55 -7.77 -1.28
CA TYR A 502 -27.21 -9.02 -0.62
C TYR A 502 -26.64 -10.09 -1.56
N SER A 503 -26.98 -10.06 -2.86
CA SER A 503 -26.51 -11.05 -3.83
C SER A 503 -24.99 -11.03 -4.03
N HIS A 504 -24.39 -9.84 -4.16
CA HIS A 504 -22.94 -9.69 -4.32
C HIS A 504 -22.15 -10.03 -3.04
N PRO A 505 -22.56 -9.60 -1.82
CA PRO A 505 -21.98 -10.13 -0.59
C PRO A 505 -22.02 -11.66 -0.50
N ARG A 506 -23.13 -12.28 -0.92
CA ARG A 506 -23.29 -13.73 -0.94
C ARG A 506 -22.38 -14.39 -1.97
N LEU A 507 -22.30 -13.84 -3.18
CA LEU A 507 -21.37 -14.28 -4.23
C LEU A 507 -19.94 -14.28 -3.69
N PHE A 508 -19.52 -13.19 -3.05
CA PHE A 508 -18.21 -13.10 -2.43
C PHE A 508 -18.02 -14.18 -1.35
N TRP A 509 -18.93 -14.30 -0.38
CA TRP A 509 -18.89 -15.31 0.68
C TRP A 509 -18.72 -16.74 0.16
N LEU A 510 -19.51 -17.13 -0.83
CA LEU A 510 -19.49 -18.48 -1.41
C LEU A 510 -18.27 -18.75 -2.31
N SER A 511 -17.54 -17.70 -2.67
CA SER A 511 -16.29 -17.79 -3.44
C SER A 511 -15.07 -18.04 -2.57
N GLN A 512 -15.18 -17.81 -1.27
CA GLN A 512 -14.08 -17.96 -0.31
C GLN A 512 -13.83 -19.43 0.01
N THR A 513 -12.56 -19.77 0.28
CA THR A 513 -12.21 -21.06 0.88
C THR A 513 -12.74 -21.15 2.31
N PRO A 514 -12.89 -22.36 2.90
CA PRO A 514 -13.39 -22.51 4.27
C PRO A 514 -12.58 -21.72 5.32
N ILE A 515 -11.26 -21.58 5.13
CA ILE A 515 -10.41 -20.82 6.06
C ILE A 515 -10.64 -19.30 5.92
N GLU A 516 -10.79 -18.80 4.70
CA GLU A 516 -11.14 -17.39 4.45
C GLU A 516 -12.54 -17.07 5.00
N GLN A 517 -13.50 -17.99 4.88
CA GLN A 517 -14.83 -17.87 5.50
C GLN A 517 -14.73 -17.76 7.03
N GLN A 518 -13.90 -18.59 7.66
CA GLN A 518 -13.67 -18.51 9.10
C GLN A 518 -13.05 -17.17 9.51
N HIS A 519 -12.04 -16.69 8.77
CA HIS A 519 -11.43 -15.39 9.06
C HIS A 519 -12.41 -14.22 8.91
N ILE A 520 -13.36 -14.29 7.97
CA ILE A 520 -14.44 -13.31 7.85
C ILE A 520 -15.34 -13.34 9.10
N ILE A 521 -15.77 -14.53 9.54
CA ILE A 521 -16.56 -14.68 10.77
C ILE A 521 -15.82 -14.10 11.97
N ASP A 522 -14.54 -14.43 12.12
CA ASP A 522 -13.70 -14.00 13.23
C ASP A 522 -13.49 -12.47 13.22
N ALA A 523 -13.33 -11.87 12.03
CA ALA A 523 -13.19 -10.43 11.88
C ALA A 523 -14.46 -9.68 12.28
N PHE A 524 -15.64 -10.07 11.77
CA PHE A 524 -16.92 -9.51 12.20
C PHE A 524 -17.10 -9.66 13.71
N SER A 525 -16.79 -10.84 14.25
CA SER A 525 -16.90 -11.14 15.68
C SER A 525 -16.00 -10.24 16.53
N PHE A 526 -14.74 -10.05 16.09
CA PHE A 526 -13.78 -9.18 16.77
C PHE A 526 -14.23 -7.71 16.75
N GLU A 527 -14.66 -7.22 15.59
CA GLU A 527 -15.07 -5.82 15.42
C GLU A 527 -16.35 -5.52 16.22
N LEU A 528 -17.40 -6.34 16.05
CA LEU A 528 -18.66 -6.20 16.77
C LEU A 528 -18.50 -6.45 18.28
N GLY A 529 -17.52 -7.26 18.69
CA GLY A 529 -17.14 -7.44 20.09
C GLY A 529 -16.64 -6.16 20.77
N LYS A 530 -16.26 -5.14 20.00
CA LYS A 530 -15.86 -3.80 20.50
C LYS A 530 -16.97 -2.76 20.47
N VAL A 531 -18.13 -3.09 19.88
CA VAL A 531 -19.29 -2.19 19.83
C VAL A 531 -20.04 -2.24 21.16
N ALA A 532 -20.12 -1.10 21.83
CA ALA A 532 -20.71 -1.01 23.16
C ALA A 532 -22.22 -1.30 23.13
N ARG A 533 -22.96 -0.69 22.18
CA ARG A 533 -24.42 -0.83 22.08
C ARG A 533 -24.81 -2.17 21.46
N ALA A 534 -25.35 -3.08 22.29
CA ALA A 534 -25.72 -4.43 21.88
C ALA A 534 -26.66 -4.49 20.67
N TYR A 535 -27.66 -3.60 20.60
CA TYR A 535 -28.62 -3.56 19.49
C TYR A 535 -27.95 -3.32 18.12
N ILE A 536 -26.81 -2.64 18.07
CA ILE A 536 -26.06 -2.45 16.81
C ILE A 536 -25.51 -3.79 16.34
N ARG A 537 -24.94 -4.57 17.25
CA ARG A 537 -24.41 -5.92 16.95
C ARG A 537 -25.52 -6.83 16.44
N GLU A 538 -26.67 -6.80 17.11
CA GLU A 538 -27.86 -7.57 16.73
C GLU A 538 -28.36 -7.20 15.33
N ARG A 539 -28.44 -5.89 15.01
CA ARG A 539 -28.83 -5.41 13.68
C ARG A 539 -27.84 -5.80 12.60
N VAL A 540 -26.54 -5.72 12.85
CA VAL A 540 -25.55 -6.15 11.86
C VAL A 540 -25.68 -7.65 11.61
N VAL A 541 -25.83 -8.47 12.66
CA VAL A 541 -26.06 -9.91 12.49
C VAL A 541 -27.36 -10.21 11.75
N ASP A 542 -28.42 -9.43 11.96
CA ASP A 542 -29.65 -9.50 11.17
C ASP A 542 -29.38 -9.23 9.68
N GLN A 543 -28.59 -8.20 9.36
CA GLN A 543 -28.16 -7.94 7.97
C GLN A 543 -27.36 -9.12 7.39
N LEU A 544 -26.49 -9.75 8.18
CA LEU A 544 -25.74 -10.94 7.74
C LEU A 544 -26.67 -12.13 7.43
N ALA A 545 -27.77 -12.28 8.16
CA ALA A 545 -28.74 -13.35 7.91
C ALA A 545 -29.44 -13.21 6.55
N HIS A 546 -29.51 -11.98 6.00
CA HIS A 546 -29.96 -11.72 4.64
C HIS A 546 -28.91 -12.06 3.57
N ILE A 547 -27.65 -12.28 3.94
CA ILE A 547 -26.57 -12.70 3.03
C ILE A 547 -26.43 -14.22 3.05
N ASP A 548 -26.17 -14.78 4.22
CA ASP A 548 -25.99 -16.21 4.46
C ASP A 548 -26.18 -16.56 5.93
N VAL A 549 -27.05 -17.55 6.20
CA VAL A 549 -27.40 -17.95 7.57
C VAL A 549 -26.21 -18.59 8.31
N THR A 550 -25.30 -19.29 7.62
CA THR A 550 -24.13 -19.89 8.27
C THR A 550 -23.15 -18.81 8.74
N LEU A 551 -22.91 -17.78 7.92
CA LEU A 551 -22.16 -16.59 8.33
C LEU A 551 -22.79 -15.93 9.56
N ALA A 552 -24.09 -15.63 9.50
CA ALA A 552 -24.80 -14.96 10.59
C ALA A 552 -24.78 -15.78 11.89
N GLN A 553 -24.97 -17.11 11.80
CA GLN A 553 -24.90 -18.01 12.94
C GLN A 553 -23.50 -18.05 13.57
N GLY A 554 -22.45 -18.10 12.76
CA GLY A 554 -21.07 -18.09 13.24
C GLY A 554 -20.75 -16.82 14.03
N VAL A 555 -21.13 -15.66 13.49
CA VAL A 555 -20.92 -14.36 14.17
C VAL A 555 -21.79 -14.25 15.43
N ALA A 556 -23.08 -14.62 15.36
CA ALA A 556 -23.99 -14.59 16.51
C ALA A 556 -23.48 -15.47 17.67
N HIS A 557 -23.01 -16.67 17.35
CA HIS A 557 -22.43 -17.59 18.33
C HIS A 557 -21.27 -16.95 19.10
N ASN A 558 -20.33 -16.32 18.38
CA ASN A 558 -19.18 -15.65 18.99
C ASN A 558 -19.57 -14.42 19.82
N LEU A 559 -20.67 -13.76 19.49
CA LEU A 559 -21.21 -12.61 20.23
C LEU A 559 -22.15 -13.00 21.39
N GLY A 560 -22.43 -14.30 21.56
CA GLY A 560 -23.18 -14.83 22.69
C GLY A 560 -24.70 -14.73 22.58
N PHE A 561 -25.25 -14.66 21.37
CA PHE A 561 -26.71 -14.71 21.14
C PHE A 561 -27.08 -15.64 19.97
N ALA A 562 -28.34 -16.06 19.94
CA ALA A 562 -28.87 -16.94 18.90
C ALA A 562 -29.76 -16.15 17.94
N LEU A 563 -29.76 -16.54 16.66
CA LEU A 563 -30.73 -16.05 15.69
C LEU A 563 -32.15 -16.49 16.07
N THR A 564 -33.15 -15.67 15.77
CA THR A 564 -34.56 -16.06 15.86
C THR A 564 -34.91 -17.13 14.83
N HIS A 565 -36.00 -17.87 15.05
CA HIS A 565 -36.46 -18.83 14.04
C HIS A 565 -36.70 -18.15 12.68
N GLU A 566 -37.30 -16.96 12.68
CA GLU A 566 -37.55 -16.17 11.48
C GLU A 566 -36.24 -15.85 10.73
N GLN A 567 -35.21 -15.39 11.45
CA GLN A 567 -33.89 -15.11 10.86
C GLN A 567 -33.24 -16.35 10.25
N THR A 568 -33.40 -17.54 10.87
CA THR A 568 -32.87 -18.78 10.29
C THR A 568 -33.59 -19.25 9.02
N GLN A 569 -34.77 -18.68 8.73
CA GLN A 569 -35.59 -19.03 7.57
C GLN A 569 -35.58 -17.93 6.49
N ILE A 570 -34.75 -16.89 6.63
CA ILE A 570 -34.60 -15.87 5.59
C ILE A 570 -34.12 -16.54 4.30
N ALA A 571 -34.83 -16.30 3.21
CA ALA A 571 -34.48 -16.83 1.90
C ALA A 571 -33.15 -16.19 1.43
N PRO A 572 -32.18 -16.99 0.97
CA PRO A 572 -30.96 -16.42 0.39
C PRO A 572 -31.26 -15.54 -0.83
N PRO A 573 -30.46 -14.49 -1.08
CA PRO A 573 -30.57 -13.67 -2.28
C PRO A 573 -30.27 -14.48 -3.55
N PRO A 574 -30.71 -13.98 -4.72
CA PRO A 574 -30.48 -14.67 -6.00
C PRO A 574 -29.00 -14.79 -6.36
N ASP A 575 -28.71 -15.72 -7.26
CA ASP A 575 -27.39 -15.85 -7.91
C ASP A 575 -27.17 -14.63 -8.84
N VAL A 576 -25.90 -14.23 -9.04
CA VAL A 576 -25.55 -13.10 -9.92
C VAL A 576 -25.37 -13.59 -11.35
N ASN A 577 -26.33 -13.34 -12.23
CA ASN A 577 -26.39 -13.86 -13.60
C ASN A 577 -26.19 -15.39 -13.66
N GLY A 578 -26.73 -16.10 -12.67
CA GLY A 578 -26.59 -17.55 -12.52
C GLY A 578 -25.30 -18.02 -11.84
N LEU A 579 -24.40 -17.11 -11.43
CA LEU A 579 -23.21 -17.43 -10.68
C LEU A 579 -23.48 -17.53 -9.18
N LYS A 580 -23.10 -18.67 -8.60
CA LYS A 580 -23.09 -18.90 -7.16
C LYS A 580 -21.78 -18.49 -6.50
N LYS A 581 -20.68 -18.57 -7.25
CA LYS A 581 -19.32 -18.27 -6.82
C LYS A 581 -18.45 -17.94 -8.04
N ASP A 582 -17.39 -17.19 -7.80
CA ASP A 582 -16.32 -16.86 -8.74
C ASP A 582 -14.97 -16.99 -8.02
N PRO A 583 -14.13 -18.01 -8.33
CA PRO A 583 -12.85 -18.23 -7.65
C PRO A 583 -11.87 -17.05 -7.72
N ALA A 584 -12.00 -16.14 -8.68
CA ALA A 584 -11.15 -14.95 -8.77
C ALA A 584 -11.29 -14.02 -7.56
N LEU A 585 -12.44 -14.08 -6.87
CA LEU A 585 -12.73 -13.28 -5.68
C LEU A 585 -11.96 -13.74 -4.44
N SER A 586 -11.61 -15.03 -4.35
CA SER A 586 -10.78 -15.57 -3.27
C SER A 586 -9.31 -15.19 -3.45
N LEU A 587 -8.59 -15.01 -2.33
CA LEU A 587 -7.14 -14.84 -2.35
C LEU A 587 -6.45 -16.16 -2.71
N TYR A 588 -6.96 -17.29 -2.20
CA TYR A 588 -6.19 -18.55 -2.12
C TYR A 588 -6.82 -19.74 -2.85
N ALA A 589 -8.03 -19.61 -3.40
CA ALA A 589 -8.68 -20.69 -4.14
C ALA A 589 -7.93 -21.06 -5.44
N VAL A 590 -7.29 -20.08 -6.07
CA VAL A 590 -6.43 -20.26 -7.25
C VAL A 590 -5.02 -19.80 -6.87
N PRO A 591 -4.03 -20.71 -6.80
CA PRO A 591 -2.65 -20.35 -6.49
C PRO A 591 -2.07 -19.37 -7.52
N ASP A 592 -1.39 -18.33 -7.05
CA ASP A 592 -0.69 -17.35 -7.89
C ASP A 592 0.59 -16.84 -7.20
N GLY A 593 1.38 -16.04 -7.94
CA GLY A 593 2.62 -15.45 -7.44
C GLY A 593 3.79 -16.41 -7.26
N ASP A 594 4.84 -15.91 -6.62
CA ASP A 594 6.04 -16.65 -6.27
C ASP A 594 6.65 -16.16 -4.94
N VAL A 595 7.79 -16.73 -4.54
CA VAL A 595 8.45 -16.45 -3.25
C VAL A 595 9.44 -15.28 -3.28
N LYS A 596 9.73 -14.67 -4.44
CA LYS A 596 10.72 -13.60 -4.59
C LYS A 596 10.35 -12.38 -3.75
N GLY A 597 11.32 -11.87 -3.00
CA GLY A 597 11.16 -10.76 -2.07
C GLY A 597 10.51 -11.12 -0.74
N ARG A 598 10.07 -12.38 -0.53
CA ARG A 598 9.70 -12.86 0.82
C ARG A 598 10.94 -12.92 1.71
N VAL A 599 10.74 -12.96 3.02
CA VAL A 599 11.83 -12.91 4.01
C VAL A 599 11.73 -14.08 4.97
N VAL A 600 12.87 -14.68 5.32
CA VAL A 600 12.97 -15.77 6.31
C VAL A 600 13.80 -15.32 7.50
N ALA A 601 13.32 -15.61 8.71
CA ALA A 601 14.14 -15.50 9.92
C ALA A 601 15.00 -16.75 10.08
N ILE A 602 16.31 -16.58 10.27
CA ILE A 602 17.24 -17.65 10.63
C ILE A 602 17.66 -17.42 12.08
N LEU A 603 17.19 -18.28 12.99
CA LEU A 603 17.50 -18.15 14.42
C LEU A 603 18.87 -18.78 14.71
N LEU A 604 19.88 -17.93 14.91
CA LEU A 604 21.25 -18.37 15.18
C LEU A 604 21.42 -18.86 16.62
N ASN A 605 22.51 -19.60 16.85
CA ASN A 605 23.08 -19.93 18.15
C ASN A 605 24.56 -19.49 18.18
N ASP A 606 25.24 -19.54 19.33
CA ASP A 606 26.63 -19.07 19.47
C ASP A 606 27.67 -19.89 18.67
N LYS A 607 27.29 -21.07 18.15
CA LYS A 607 28.15 -21.96 17.36
C LYS A 607 27.35 -22.69 16.27
N VAL A 608 26.78 -21.92 15.34
CA VAL A 608 25.96 -22.43 14.23
C VAL A 608 26.76 -23.37 13.33
N ASN A 609 26.10 -24.40 12.81
CA ASN A 609 26.66 -25.24 11.76
C ASN A 609 26.80 -24.44 10.44
N ALA A 610 28.03 -24.14 10.03
CA ALA A 610 28.31 -23.30 8.87
C ALA A 610 27.85 -23.94 7.54
N ALA A 611 27.96 -25.27 7.41
CA ALA A 611 27.58 -25.98 6.20
C ALA A 611 26.05 -25.93 5.96
N GLU A 612 25.26 -26.09 7.03
CA GLU A 612 23.81 -25.93 6.97
C GLU A 612 23.43 -24.49 6.60
N LEU A 613 24.03 -23.51 7.27
CA LEU A 613 23.75 -22.09 7.00
C LEU A 613 24.08 -21.71 5.55
N LEU A 614 25.21 -22.18 5.02
CA LEU A 614 25.59 -21.95 3.63
C LEU A 614 24.55 -22.52 2.66
N THR A 615 24.10 -23.76 2.90
CA THR A 615 23.07 -24.42 2.09
C THR A 615 21.75 -23.66 2.12
N ILE A 616 21.31 -23.21 3.31
CA ILE A 616 20.12 -22.38 3.49
C ILE A 616 20.23 -21.11 2.65
N LEU A 617 21.30 -20.33 2.85
CA LEU A 617 21.47 -19.03 2.19
C LEU A 617 21.58 -19.16 0.67
N GLN A 618 22.22 -20.21 0.16
CA GLN A 618 22.30 -20.48 -1.28
C GLN A 618 20.93 -20.79 -1.88
N ALA A 619 20.13 -21.64 -1.22
CA ALA A 619 18.79 -22.01 -1.70
C ALA A 619 17.82 -20.81 -1.68
N LEU A 620 17.85 -20.00 -0.61
CA LEU A 620 17.04 -18.78 -0.51
C LEU A 620 17.42 -17.77 -1.61
N LYS A 621 18.73 -17.51 -1.79
CA LYS A 621 19.23 -16.61 -2.83
C LYS A 621 18.83 -17.05 -4.24
N ALA A 622 18.86 -18.36 -4.52
CA ALA A 622 18.48 -18.91 -5.82
C ALA A 622 17.00 -18.65 -6.19
N LYS A 623 16.14 -18.38 -5.20
CA LYS A 623 14.73 -18.03 -5.39
C LYS A 623 14.43 -16.55 -5.13
N GLY A 624 15.46 -15.73 -4.85
CA GLY A 624 15.28 -14.32 -4.49
C GLY A 624 14.54 -14.12 -3.16
N VAL A 625 14.67 -15.08 -2.23
CA VAL A 625 14.15 -14.97 -0.86
C VAL A 625 15.23 -14.38 0.04
N HIS A 626 14.88 -13.38 0.84
CA HIS A 626 15.80 -12.71 1.76
C HIS A 626 15.91 -13.45 3.09
N ALA A 627 17.03 -13.28 3.80
CA ALA A 627 17.26 -13.87 5.10
C ALA A 627 17.63 -12.79 6.14
N LYS A 628 17.07 -12.90 7.34
CA LYS A 628 17.48 -12.12 8.52
C LYS A 628 18.14 -13.05 9.52
N LEU A 629 19.42 -12.82 9.80
CA LEU A 629 20.17 -13.57 10.80
C LEU A 629 19.86 -12.99 12.19
N LEU A 630 19.15 -13.75 13.02
CA LEU A 630 18.65 -13.28 14.31
C LEU A 630 19.34 -13.95 15.48
N TYR A 631 19.56 -13.21 16.56
CA TYR A 631 20.17 -13.75 17.78
C TYR A 631 19.65 -13.08 19.06
N SER A 632 20.15 -13.49 20.23
CA SER A 632 19.76 -12.91 21.53
C SER A 632 20.35 -11.52 21.80
N ARG A 633 21.40 -11.13 21.06
CA ARG A 633 22.07 -9.82 21.11
C ARG A 633 22.55 -9.40 19.73
N MET A 634 22.87 -8.12 19.55
CA MET A 634 23.50 -7.60 18.33
C MET A 634 24.99 -7.97 18.24
N GLY A 635 25.64 -7.53 17.16
CA GLY A 635 27.06 -7.74 16.90
C GLY A 635 27.28 -9.00 16.06
N GLU A 636 28.17 -9.87 16.52
CA GLU A 636 28.59 -11.04 15.77
C GLU A 636 28.52 -12.32 16.63
N VAL A 637 28.37 -13.45 15.94
CA VAL A 637 28.62 -14.81 16.46
C VAL A 637 29.60 -15.54 15.54
N THR A 638 30.22 -16.61 16.04
CA THR A 638 31.22 -17.38 15.28
C THR A 638 30.67 -18.78 15.01
N ALA A 639 30.56 -19.15 13.74
CA ALA A 639 30.13 -20.49 13.35
C ALA A 639 31.17 -21.56 13.73
N ASP A 640 30.80 -22.83 13.62
CA ASP A 640 31.67 -23.96 13.97
C ASP A 640 32.96 -24.08 13.13
N ASP A 641 32.97 -23.54 11.91
CA ASP A 641 34.12 -23.45 11.01
C ASP A 641 35.01 -22.20 11.23
N GLY A 642 34.62 -21.31 12.16
CA GLY A 642 35.30 -20.05 12.44
C GLY A 642 34.77 -18.83 11.65
N SER A 643 33.77 -19.00 10.79
CA SER A 643 33.13 -17.90 10.06
C SER A 643 32.46 -16.91 11.02
N THR A 644 32.63 -15.61 10.78
CA THR A 644 31.96 -14.56 11.57
C THR A 644 30.63 -14.20 10.92
N LEU A 645 29.55 -14.26 11.68
CA LEU A 645 28.20 -13.96 11.23
C LEU A 645 27.71 -12.66 11.87
N THR A 646 27.41 -11.65 11.05
CA THR A 646 26.83 -10.39 11.50
C THR A 646 25.33 -10.56 11.76
N ILE A 647 24.90 -10.13 12.94
CA ILE A 647 23.51 -10.26 13.38
C ILE A 647 22.71 -9.08 12.86
N ALA A 648 21.62 -9.36 12.14
CA ALA A 648 20.75 -8.35 11.56
C ALA A 648 19.86 -7.70 12.62
N ALA A 649 19.31 -8.49 13.54
CA ALA A 649 18.48 -8.01 14.64
C ALA A 649 18.41 -9.03 15.78
N THR A 650 17.91 -8.59 16.93
CA THR A 650 17.55 -9.53 18.00
C THR A 650 16.22 -10.22 17.73
N PHE A 651 15.94 -11.33 18.40
CA PHE A 651 14.63 -12.02 18.32
C PHE A 651 13.45 -11.07 18.61
N ALA A 652 13.56 -10.27 19.66
CA ALA A 652 12.54 -9.28 20.03
C ALA A 652 12.51 -8.06 19.09
N GLY A 653 13.65 -7.68 18.50
CA GLY A 653 13.76 -6.52 17.60
C GLY A 653 13.21 -6.76 16.20
N ALA A 654 13.22 -8.01 15.72
CA ALA A 654 12.61 -8.41 14.46
C ALA A 654 11.74 -9.66 14.68
N PRO A 655 10.56 -9.51 15.34
CA PRO A 655 9.71 -10.63 15.72
C PRO A 655 9.18 -11.39 14.50
N SER A 656 8.62 -12.58 14.74
CA SER A 656 8.20 -13.48 13.67
C SER A 656 7.18 -12.84 12.73
N LEU A 657 6.40 -11.87 13.22
CA LEU A 657 5.47 -11.01 12.46
C LEU A 657 6.11 -10.42 11.18
N THR A 658 7.40 -10.12 11.21
CA THR A 658 8.12 -9.38 10.14
C THR A 658 8.69 -10.28 9.03
N VAL A 659 8.46 -11.59 9.10
CA VAL A 659 9.00 -12.59 8.17
C VAL A 659 7.90 -13.55 7.70
N ASP A 660 8.17 -14.27 6.61
CA ASP A 660 7.25 -15.20 5.97
C ASP A 660 7.43 -16.64 6.43
N ALA A 661 8.62 -17.01 6.90
CA ALA A 661 8.94 -18.32 7.47
C ALA A 661 10.10 -18.25 8.47
N VAL A 662 10.32 -19.32 9.22
CA VAL A 662 11.40 -19.42 10.22
C VAL A 662 12.23 -20.68 10.00
N ILE A 663 13.55 -20.55 10.03
CA ILE A 663 14.51 -21.65 9.99
C ILE A 663 15.37 -21.62 11.25
N VAL A 664 15.59 -22.78 11.85
CA VAL A 664 16.53 -22.96 12.96
C VAL A 664 17.60 -23.99 12.53
N PRO A 665 18.81 -23.55 12.13
CA PRO A 665 19.91 -24.44 11.84
C PRO A 665 20.44 -25.11 13.12
N CYS A 666 21.15 -26.21 12.95
CA CYS A 666 21.85 -26.93 14.02
C CYS A 666 23.07 -26.13 14.54
N GLY A 667 23.80 -26.72 15.49
CA GLY A 667 24.89 -26.07 16.22
C GLY A 667 24.74 -26.27 17.73
N ASN A 668 25.12 -25.28 18.52
CA ASN A 668 24.90 -25.29 19.97
C ASN A 668 23.47 -24.87 20.34
N ILE A 669 22.47 -25.71 20.05
CA ILE A 669 21.05 -25.39 20.31
C ILE A 669 20.75 -25.10 21.78
N ALA A 670 21.53 -25.64 22.72
CA ALA A 670 21.36 -25.38 24.16
C ALA A 670 21.47 -23.88 24.51
N ASP A 671 22.18 -23.10 23.70
CA ASP A 671 22.30 -21.63 23.82
C ASP A 671 20.94 -20.92 23.71
N ILE A 672 20.05 -21.39 22.83
CA ILE A 672 18.76 -20.74 22.54
C ILE A 672 17.54 -21.55 22.99
N GLU A 673 17.69 -22.82 23.34
CA GLU A 673 16.59 -23.72 23.73
C GLU A 673 15.81 -23.24 24.96
N SER A 674 16.50 -22.58 25.89
CA SER A 674 15.93 -21.98 27.10
C SER A 674 15.64 -20.48 26.98
N CYS A 675 15.96 -19.86 25.84
CA CYS A 675 15.71 -18.45 25.60
C CYS A 675 14.20 -18.21 25.36
N GLY A 676 13.58 -17.40 26.21
CA GLY A 676 12.15 -17.08 26.12
C GLY A 676 11.74 -16.51 24.77
N ASP A 677 12.53 -15.58 24.23
CA ASP A 677 12.23 -14.92 22.95
C ASP A 677 12.36 -15.88 21.76
N ALA A 678 13.40 -16.73 21.73
CA ALA A 678 13.57 -17.72 20.66
C ALA A 678 12.42 -18.74 20.64
N ARG A 679 11.98 -19.18 21.83
CA ARG A 679 10.82 -20.06 22.01
C ARG A 679 9.54 -19.36 21.55
N TYR A 680 9.29 -18.13 22.02
CA TYR A 680 8.11 -17.37 21.62
C TYR A 680 8.09 -17.08 20.11
N TYR A 681 9.25 -16.89 19.49
CA TYR A 681 9.37 -16.71 18.04
C TYR A 681 8.72 -17.86 17.25
N LEU A 682 9.01 -19.10 17.65
CA LEU A 682 8.45 -20.29 17.01
C LEU A 682 6.98 -20.47 17.34
N LEU A 683 6.56 -20.19 18.57
CA LEU A 683 5.15 -20.22 18.98
C LEU A 683 4.30 -19.22 18.18
N GLU A 684 4.80 -17.99 18.04
CA GLU A 684 4.14 -16.92 17.29
C GLU A 684 4.06 -17.26 15.80
N ALA A 685 5.17 -17.68 15.19
CA ALA A 685 5.21 -18.12 13.79
C ALA A 685 4.24 -19.29 13.55
N TYR A 686 4.17 -20.24 14.48
CA TYR A 686 3.29 -21.39 14.40
C TYR A 686 1.82 -20.99 14.47
N LYS A 687 1.45 -20.13 15.44
CA LYS A 687 0.10 -19.56 15.58
C LYS A 687 -0.32 -18.79 14.33
N HIS A 688 0.61 -18.10 13.69
CA HIS A 688 0.36 -17.35 12.44
C HIS A 688 0.51 -18.20 11.18
N LEU A 689 0.49 -19.52 11.31
CA LEU A 689 0.43 -20.48 10.20
C LEU A 689 1.65 -20.40 9.27
N LYS A 690 2.80 -19.93 9.75
CA LYS A 690 4.01 -19.81 8.93
C LYS A 690 4.71 -21.17 8.78
N PRO A 691 5.37 -21.44 7.65
CA PRO A 691 6.28 -22.57 7.54
C PRO A 691 7.43 -22.44 8.56
N ILE A 692 7.76 -23.55 9.23
CA ILE A 692 8.86 -23.64 10.18
C ILE A 692 9.77 -24.78 9.75
N ALA A 693 11.09 -24.55 9.74
CA ALA A 693 12.08 -25.54 9.37
C ALA A 693 13.11 -25.75 10.51
N LEU A 694 13.28 -26.99 10.96
CA LEU A 694 14.16 -27.36 12.09
C LEU A 694 15.19 -28.40 11.65
N ALA A 695 16.48 -28.05 11.67
CA ALA A 695 17.57 -28.96 11.31
C ALA A 695 18.25 -29.56 12.55
N GLY A 696 18.57 -30.86 12.49
CA GLY A 696 19.35 -31.56 13.51
C GLY A 696 18.76 -31.43 14.90
N ASP A 697 19.55 -30.90 15.85
CA ASP A 697 19.15 -30.73 17.24
C ASP A 697 18.02 -29.71 17.44
N ALA A 698 17.78 -28.82 16.48
CA ALA A 698 16.70 -27.83 16.55
C ALA A 698 15.31 -28.48 16.60
N ARG A 699 15.18 -29.75 16.17
CA ARG A 699 13.94 -30.53 16.29
C ARG A 699 13.45 -30.69 17.74
N ARG A 700 14.31 -30.46 18.73
CA ARG A 700 13.90 -30.38 20.14
C ARG A 700 12.85 -29.30 20.40
N PHE A 701 12.78 -28.25 19.57
CA PHE A 701 11.72 -27.24 19.63
C PHE A 701 10.32 -27.78 19.27
N LYS A 702 10.17 -28.98 18.69
CA LYS A 702 8.85 -29.59 18.41
C LYS A 702 7.98 -29.73 19.66
N ALA A 703 8.61 -30.06 20.79
CA ALA A 703 7.92 -30.21 22.07
C ALA A 703 7.24 -28.91 22.52
N LEU A 704 7.81 -27.75 22.14
CA LEU A 704 7.21 -26.44 22.43
C LEU A 704 5.91 -26.21 21.65
N LEU A 705 5.81 -26.77 20.45
CA LEU A 705 4.70 -26.58 19.52
C LEU A 705 3.61 -27.65 19.69
N ASN A 706 3.71 -28.51 20.71
CA ASN A 706 2.85 -29.68 20.91
C ASN A 706 2.79 -30.62 19.69
N ILE A 707 3.89 -30.73 18.93
CA ILE A 707 4.00 -31.62 17.78
C ILE A 707 4.68 -32.92 18.23
N ASP A 708 4.10 -34.07 17.86
CA ASP A 708 4.64 -35.37 18.20
C ASP A 708 5.89 -35.75 17.39
N SER A 709 6.45 -36.93 17.65
CA SER A 709 7.65 -37.39 16.96
C SER A 709 7.46 -37.64 15.46
N GLN A 710 6.24 -37.86 14.97
CA GLN A 710 5.96 -38.12 13.55
C GLN A 710 5.94 -36.83 12.72
N GLY A 711 5.85 -35.66 13.38
CA GLY A 711 5.83 -34.37 12.70
C GLY A 711 4.45 -34.00 12.16
N GLU A 712 4.37 -32.91 11.41
CA GLU A 712 3.14 -32.48 10.75
C GLU A 712 3.42 -31.68 9.48
N GLU A 713 2.42 -31.57 8.60
CA GLU A 713 2.50 -30.67 7.45
C GLU A 713 2.83 -29.24 7.89
N GLY A 714 3.74 -28.58 7.16
CA GLY A 714 4.18 -27.22 7.46
C GLY A 714 5.31 -27.11 8.48
N LEU A 715 5.73 -28.21 9.10
CA LEU A 715 6.98 -28.32 9.83
C LEU A 715 7.97 -29.15 9.00
N VAL A 716 9.02 -28.52 8.49
CA VAL A 716 10.10 -29.22 7.78
C VAL A 716 11.17 -29.63 8.79
N GLU A 717 11.51 -30.91 8.82
CA GLU A 717 12.53 -31.42 9.75
C GLU A 717 13.43 -32.47 9.08
N ALA A 718 14.72 -32.41 9.37
CA ALA A 718 15.72 -33.36 8.88
C ALA A 718 16.93 -33.41 9.83
N ASP A 719 17.76 -34.45 9.70
CA ASP A 719 19.02 -34.55 10.47
C ASP A 719 20.02 -33.47 10.07
N ASN A 720 20.07 -33.10 8.78
CA ASN A 720 20.90 -32.04 8.23
C ASN A 720 20.10 -31.25 7.18
N VAL A 721 20.50 -30.01 6.91
CA VAL A 721 19.95 -29.24 5.78
C VAL A 721 20.51 -29.77 4.46
N ASP A 722 19.63 -30.23 3.58
CA ASP A 722 19.96 -30.56 2.20
C ASP A 722 19.01 -29.86 1.20
N HIS A 723 19.13 -30.18 -0.09
CA HIS A 723 18.26 -29.62 -1.12
C HIS A 723 16.78 -29.98 -0.90
N HIS A 724 16.48 -31.20 -0.44
CA HIS A 724 15.10 -31.64 -0.22
C HIS A 724 14.43 -30.87 0.93
N PHE A 725 15.18 -30.62 2.01
CA PHE A 725 14.76 -29.78 3.12
C PHE A 725 14.37 -28.38 2.63
N MET A 726 15.25 -27.73 1.86
CA MET A 726 15.01 -26.38 1.35
C MET A 726 13.88 -26.33 0.30
N ASP A 727 13.80 -27.30 -0.61
CA ASP A 727 12.74 -27.36 -1.62
C ASP A 727 11.37 -27.54 -0.97
N THR A 728 11.29 -28.35 0.08
CA THR A 728 10.04 -28.54 0.85
C THR A 728 9.62 -27.24 1.53
N LEU A 729 10.56 -26.53 2.17
CA LEU A 729 10.28 -25.22 2.78
C LEU A 729 9.81 -24.19 1.74
N LEU A 730 10.52 -24.07 0.62
CA LEU A 730 10.20 -23.12 -0.44
C LEU A 730 8.84 -23.41 -1.09
N THR A 731 8.46 -24.68 -1.18
CA THR A 731 7.12 -25.11 -1.63
C THR A 731 6.04 -24.64 -0.66
N LEU A 732 6.26 -24.80 0.65
CA LEU A 732 5.33 -24.30 1.68
C LEU A 732 5.24 -22.77 1.67
N MET A 733 6.36 -22.07 1.43
CA MET A 733 6.36 -20.61 1.30
C MET A 733 5.59 -20.13 0.07
N ALA A 734 5.64 -20.86 -1.04
CA ALA A 734 4.85 -20.57 -2.24
C ALA A 734 3.33 -20.71 -1.99
N ALA A 735 2.93 -21.61 -1.10
CA ALA A 735 1.56 -21.72 -0.61
C ALA A 735 1.18 -20.66 0.44
N HIS A 736 2.08 -19.72 0.74
CA HIS A 736 1.97 -18.61 1.67
C HIS A 736 1.88 -18.98 3.17
N ARG A 737 0.92 -19.83 3.56
CA ARG A 737 0.66 -20.26 4.94
C ARG A 737 0.19 -21.71 4.97
N VAL A 738 0.29 -22.32 6.14
CA VAL A 738 -0.09 -23.71 6.41
C VAL A 738 -1.53 -23.73 6.94
N TRP A 739 -2.51 -23.59 6.04
CA TRP A 739 -3.93 -23.48 6.42
C TRP A 739 -4.46 -24.70 7.19
N SER A 740 -3.92 -25.90 6.92
CA SER A 740 -4.28 -27.14 7.63
C SER A 740 -3.98 -27.09 9.14
N ARG A 741 -3.14 -26.15 9.59
CA ARG A 741 -2.78 -25.95 11.00
C ARG A 741 -3.82 -25.15 11.79
N ALA A 742 -4.76 -24.45 11.14
CA ALA A 742 -5.71 -23.56 11.82
C ALA A 742 -6.52 -24.24 12.96
N GLY A 743 -6.84 -25.53 12.83
CA GLY A 743 -7.53 -26.27 13.90
C GLY A 743 -6.69 -26.54 15.16
N LYS A 744 -5.36 -26.35 15.10
CA LYS A 744 -4.41 -26.65 16.18
C LYS A 744 -4.01 -25.42 16.99
N ILE A 745 -4.06 -24.23 16.39
CA ILE A 745 -3.50 -23.00 17.00
C ILE A 745 -4.24 -22.53 18.26
N ASN A 746 -5.51 -22.92 18.44
CA ASN A 746 -6.30 -22.55 19.62
C ASN A 746 -5.76 -23.14 20.93
N ALA A 747 -4.96 -24.21 20.86
CA ALA A 747 -4.30 -24.82 22.02
C ALA A 747 -2.91 -24.21 22.30
N ILE A 748 -2.42 -23.30 21.46
CA ILE A 748 -1.08 -22.72 21.55
C ILE A 748 -1.15 -21.40 22.32
N PRO A 749 -0.47 -21.25 23.46
CA PRO A 749 -0.52 -20.04 24.29
C PRO A 749 0.46 -18.98 23.75
N ALA A 750 0.11 -18.35 22.63
CA ALA A 750 0.99 -17.41 21.92
C ALA A 750 0.31 -16.13 21.43
#